data_AF-A0A8H5X885-F1
#
_entry.id   AF-A0A8H5X885-F1
#
_cell.length_a   1.000
_cell.length_b   1.000
_cell.length_c   1.000
_cell.angle_alpha   90.00
_cell.angle_beta   90.00
_cell.angle_gamma   90.00
#
_symmetry.space_group_name_H-M   'P 1'
#
loop_
_entity.id
_entity.type
_entity.pdbx_description
1 polymer ?
#
loop_
_entity_poly.entity_id
_entity_poly.type
_entity_poly.pdbx_seq_one_letter_code
_entity_poly.pdbx_strand_id
1 'polypeptide(L)'
;MSTILAGMWLWTQYDALLTRMRMKGYNHPVPLEKPTFPTDSVSILILTIDTPDEFTNTLHSCLTSQPKEIIVVTITRDLARVKSLASPVLEKAGNVPISILTVPKPGRRTQMALAVREATGDILCFVDDDTVWPSNNVLPYLLAGFENPTVGGVVERQNPDALTPWEVAAIRKLSSNNEKQMLLHASGGGIWCLVGRTMLLRTAAVKSGTFLDDLKNEIFGGGLLQTGEDSFITRWLRRNGWELFHQDAREAEVFTEVKGDSTYVGQLIRWRRNGFQAFINQLFIDPGFRRIYKRDAYFARKLAEEFGRPLITLIHLVGWGLAIMNSPRIAPIMQHVTFILTLGFAAFLHQANAQETPCPLLGAIFPPVQHPLQSSGFSDAIALLNATFNELDRNGTLEGFITTFYVQAFSASDTLFQHGYVPPSMKNSLTSGTLNNDTVFRVGSVSKLLTVYILLAEVGMKHMNDPVTKWVPELALVARKNKGDHTRKVQWDEVTIGQLSGHMSGISRNFGFFDMSSFIESTLQNPELYGPPILSKNERPQCSVSDPSLKPCSRKEFFKGITAQSFFPITSTANTPVYSNVAYQILAYALEGMTRKPFGKSFQSSLLDPLSVKRTGLEAPKSKENAMIPENEQLSWWNITTADGSPSSETRSWMKPITHTADTHMSVGMPWEIRRTYIPVGRSGTRVVDLYTKNGAIGLYTTIIVLSPDHEVGFVALIAGTNRAYMLSYLPDLLGQTLLPAAENTARDTAVTRFAGTFEGPKSRLIVTMSDTLVVRNWTRAGVDVLAMQAALTWPGLDLIPVLRLYPMGLEGNKRVSFRGVFEAHLADESPSEAETNATEASVGPFSGGCLS
;
A
#
# COMPACT_ATOMS: atom_id res chain seq x y z
N MET A 1 -13.04 36.26 28.91
CA MET A 1 -11.99 35.89 27.96
C MET A 1 -11.96 34.39 27.70
N SER A 2 -11.93 33.53 28.72
CA SER A 2 -12.10 32.07 28.57
C SER A 2 -13.36 31.66 27.79
N THR A 3 -14.46 32.39 27.96
CA THR A 3 -15.70 32.23 27.18
C THR A 3 -15.55 32.56 25.70
N ILE A 4 -14.71 33.54 25.34
CA ILE A 4 -14.43 33.94 23.96
C ILE A 4 -13.57 32.85 23.29
N LEU A 5 -12.50 32.39 23.95
CA LEU A 5 -11.65 31.31 23.45
C LEU A 5 -12.42 29.98 23.30
N ALA A 6 -13.29 29.64 24.26
CA ALA A 6 -14.16 28.46 24.18
C ALA A 6 -15.18 28.58 23.03
N GLY A 7 -15.80 29.75 22.85
CA GLY A 7 -16.70 30.01 21.73
C GLY A 7 -16.02 29.86 20.37
N MET A 8 -14.76 30.31 20.26
CA MET A 8 -13.95 30.16 19.04
C MET A 8 -13.53 28.71 18.77
N TRP A 9 -13.24 27.93 19.81
CA TRP A 9 -12.97 26.49 19.66
C TRP A 9 -14.23 25.74 19.20
N LEU A 10 -15.39 26.00 19.82
CA LEU A 10 -16.68 25.43 19.41
C LEU A 10 -17.03 25.81 17.97
N TRP A 11 -16.76 27.06 17.56
CA TRP A 11 -16.91 27.49 16.17
C TRP A 11 -16.07 26.66 15.21
N THR A 12 -14.82 26.36 15.57
CA THR A 12 -13.90 25.55 14.74
C THR A 12 -14.39 24.11 14.61
N GLN A 13 -14.89 23.51 15.70
CA GLN A 13 -15.44 22.15 15.68
C GLN A 13 -16.75 22.07 14.87
N TYR A 14 -17.63 23.05 15.05
CA TYR A 14 -18.87 23.18 14.26
C TYR A 14 -18.57 23.30 12.77
N ASP A 15 -17.56 24.09 12.42
CA ASP A 15 -17.16 24.30 11.04
C ASP A 15 -16.55 23.04 10.39
N ALA A 16 -15.76 22.27 11.14
CA ALA A 16 -15.23 20.99 10.69
C ALA A 16 -16.34 19.95 10.43
N LEU A 17 -17.35 19.90 11.31
CA LEU A 17 -18.53 19.04 11.16
C LEU A 17 -19.37 19.40 9.93
N LEU A 18 -19.70 20.68 9.78
CA LEU A 18 -20.40 21.20 8.59
C LEU A 18 -19.66 20.87 7.30
N THR A 19 -18.34 21.00 7.32
CA THR A 19 -17.46 20.69 6.18
C THR A 19 -17.59 19.23 5.78
N ARG A 20 -17.42 18.30 6.74
CA ARG A 20 -17.56 16.85 6.48
C ARG A 20 -18.94 16.46 5.97
N MET A 21 -19.99 17.11 6.46
CA MET A 21 -21.36 16.83 6.01
C MET A 21 -21.59 17.24 4.56
N ARG A 22 -21.15 18.44 4.17
CA ARG A 22 -21.35 18.96 2.81
C ARG A 22 -20.47 18.28 1.77
N MET A 23 -19.28 17.85 2.18
CA MET A 23 -18.38 17.07 1.34
C MET A 23 -19.00 15.79 0.77
N LYS A 24 -19.95 15.17 1.46
CA LYS A 24 -20.65 13.97 0.97
C LYS A 24 -21.54 14.22 -0.26
N GLY A 25 -21.88 15.48 -0.56
CA GLY A 25 -22.69 15.86 -1.72
C GLY A 25 -21.90 16.13 -2.99
N TYR A 26 -20.56 15.99 -2.95
CA TYR A 26 -19.72 16.17 -4.12
C TYR A 26 -19.77 14.92 -5.02
N ASN A 27 -20.29 15.04 -6.23
CA ASN A 27 -20.25 13.98 -7.23
C ASN A 27 -19.00 14.14 -8.11
N HIS A 28 -18.17 13.10 -8.19
CA HIS A 28 -16.97 13.08 -9.03
C HIS A 28 -17.37 12.80 -10.49
N PRO A 29 -17.18 13.73 -11.44
CA PRO A 29 -17.33 13.43 -12.86
C PRO A 29 -16.10 12.67 -13.34
N VAL A 30 -16.33 11.44 -13.77
CA VAL A 30 -15.44 10.66 -14.64
C VAL A 30 -15.68 11.13 -16.08
N PRO A 31 -14.67 11.17 -16.98
CA PRO A 31 -14.88 11.49 -18.39
C PRO A 31 -15.92 10.55 -18.99
N LEU A 32 -16.74 11.11 -19.86
CA LEU A 32 -17.76 10.34 -20.58
C LEU A 32 -17.11 9.59 -21.74
N GLU A 33 -17.61 8.39 -22.03
CA GLU A 33 -17.19 7.63 -23.22
C GLU A 33 -17.45 8.38 -24.54
N LYS A 34 -18.41 9.32 -24.54
CA LYS A 34 -18.76 10.20 -25.67
C LYS A 34 -18.86 11.65 -25.19
N PRO A 35 -17.75 12.40 -25.14
CA PRO A 35 -17.77 13.78 -24.67
C PRO A 35 -18.42 14.71 -25.70
N THR A 36 -19.18 15.70 -25.24
CA THR A 36 -19.73 16.78 -26.07
C THR A 36 -18.61 17.67 -26.63
N PHE A 37 -17.55 17.87 -25.85
CA PHE A 37 -16.37 18.65 -26.24
C PHE A 37 -15.14 17.73 -26.34
N PRO A 38 -14.72 17.33 -27.55
CA PRO A 38 -13.45 16.63 -27.75
C PRO A 38 -12.25 17.57 -27.57
N THR A 39 -11.04 17.02 -27.37
CA THR A 39 -9.83 17.82 -27.11
C THR A 39 -9.45 18.74 -28.28
N ASP A 40 -9.77 18.36 -29.52
CA ASP A 40 -9.57 19.16 -30.74
C ASP A 40 -10.56 20.33 -30.90
N SER A 41 -11.48 20.52 -29.95
CA SER A 41 -12.32 21.72 -29.84
C SER A 41 -11.70 22.82 -28.96
N VAL A 42 -10.57 22.54 -28.29
CA VAL A 42 -9.97 23.40 -27.26
C VAL A 42 -8.83 24.26 -27.81
N SER A 43 -8.85 25.56 -27.53
CA SER A 43 -7.69 26.45 -27.73
C SER A 43 -6.92 26.58 -26.42
N ILE A 44 -5.65 26.15 -26.41
CA ILE A 44 -4.78 26.30 -25.24
C ILE A 44 -4.08 27.66 -25.31
N LEU A 45 -4.13 28.43 -24.23
CA LEU A 45 -3.63 29.80 -24.11
C LEU A 45 -2.56 29.86 -23.02
N ILE A 46 -1.31 30.16 -23.38
CA ILE A 46 -0.20 30.26 -22.43
C ILE A 46 0.31 31.71 -22.40
N LEU A 47 0.24 32.34 -21.24
CA LEU A 47 0.68 33.73 -21.04
C LEU A 47 2.01 33.72 -20.28
N THR A 48 3.06 34.28 -20.86
CA THR A 48 4.41 34.20 -20.27
C THR A 48 5.17 35.53 -20.32
N ILE A 49 5.86 35.86 -19.23
CA ILE A 49 6.82 36.98 -19.08
C ILE A 49 7.97 36.45 -18.23
N ASP A 50 9.23 36.77 -18.58
CA ASP A 50 10.42 36.19 -17.93
C ASP A 50 10.37 34.64 -17.98
N THR A 51 10.05 34.10 -19.16
CA THR A 51 9.71 32.69 -19.40
C THR A 51 10.71 31.72 -18.75
N PRO A 52 10.26 30.75 -17.94
CA PRO A 52 11.13 29.77 -17.29
C PRO A 52 11.78 28.80 -18.29
N ASP A 53 12.88 28.13 -17.92
CA ASP A 53 13.55 27.16 -18.82
C ASP A 53 12.66 25.92 -19.07
N GLU A 54 11.80 25.62 -18.10
CA GLU A 54 10.86 24.51 -18.06
C GLU A 54 9.65 24.69 -18.99
N PHE A 55 9.46 25.88 -19.56
CA PHE A 55 8.39 26.19 -20.51
C PHE A 55 8.31 25.20 -21.68
N THR A 56 9.45 24.64 -22.10
CA THR A 56 9.52 23.59 -23.13
C THR A 56 8.69 22.36 -22.74
N ASN A 57 8.74 21.95 -21.47
CA ASN A 57 8.00 20.81 -20.94
C ASN A 57 6.51 21.09 -20.85
N THR A 58 6.13 22.30 -20.41
CA THR A 58 4.74 22.78 -20.42
C THR A 58 4.16 22.69 -21.82
N LEU A 59 4.82 23.31 -22.80
CA LEU A 59 4.35 23.35 -24.19
C LEU A 59 4.24 21.94 -24.78
N HIS A 60 5.21 21.07 -24.50
CA HIS A 60 5.17 19.66 -24.91
C HIS A 60 3.99 18.89 -24.30
N SER A 61 3.74 19.06 -22.99
CA SER A 61 2.63 18.39 -22.29
C SER A 61 1.26 18.83 -22.83
N CYS A 62 1.09 20.12 -23.11
CA CYS A 62 -0.10 20.65 -23.76
C CYS A 62 -0.29 20.09 -25.18
N LEU A 63 0.77 20.05 -25.99
CA LEU A 63 0.71 19.50 -27.36
C LEU A 63 0.31 18.03 -27.38
N THR A 64 0.72 17.24 -26.38
CA THR A 64 0.43 15.80 -26.31
C THR A 64 -1.09 15.53 -26.22
N SER A 65 -1.88 16.50 -25.72
CA SER A 65 -3.34 16.42 -25.67
C SER A 65 -4.07 16.61 -27.01
N GLN A 66 -3.33 16.93 -28.09
CA GLN A 66 -3.86 17.20 -29.44
C GLN A 66 -4.98 18.26 -29.43
N PRO A 67 -4.70 19.50 -28.96
CA PRO A 67 -5.70 20.57 -28.95
C PRO A 67 -5.95 21.12 -30.37
N LYS A 68 -6.99 21.95 -30.52
CA LYS A 68 -7.28 22.66 -31.77
C LYS A 68 -6.13 23.56 -32.22
N GLU A 69 -5.57 24.29 -31.25
CA GLU A 69 -4.47 25.23 -31.43
C GLU A 69 -3.84 25.59 -30.08
N ILE A 70 -2.60 26.09 -30.11
CA ILE A 70 -1.90 26.65 -28.95
C ILE A 70 -1.48 28.09 -29.26
N ILE A 71 -1.89 29.03 -28.41
CA ILE A 71 -1.54 30.45 -28.53
C ILE A 71 -0.70 30.86 -27.34
N VAL A 72 0.57 31.18 -27.60
CA VAL A 72 1.52 31.70 -26.61
C VAL A 72 1.57 33.22 -26.74
N VAL A 73 1.30 33.96 -25.68
CA VAL A 73 1.36 35.43 -25.68
C VAL A 73 2.44 35.93 -24.72
N THR A 74 3.46 36.59 -25.25
CA THR A 74 4.58 37.16 -24.50
C THR A 74 4.75 38.66 -24.77
N ILE A 75 5.87 39.24 -24.38
CA ILE A 75 6.26 40.63 -24.67
C ILE A 75 7.40 40.66 -25.70
N THR A 76 7.55 41.79 -26.40
CA THR A 76 8.57 41.95 -27.45
C THR A 76 9.99 41.61 -26.97
N ARG A 77 10.31 41.94 -25.70
CA ARG A 77 11.61 41.65 -25.07
C ARG A 77 11.92 40.15 -25.01
N ASP A 78 10.92 39.33 -24.71
CA ASP A 78 11.09 37.90 -24.38
C ASP A 78 10.85 36.99 -25.60
N LEU A 79 10.42 37.56 -26.73
CA LEU A 79 10.09 36.83 -27.96
C LEU A 79 11.22 35.90 -28.43
N ALA A 80 12.47 36.36 -28.38
CA ALA A 80 13.62 35.56 -28.79
C ALA A 80 13.80 34.31 -27.91
N ARG A 81 13.64 34.47 -26.59
CA ARG A 81 13.74 33.37 -25.62
C ARG A 81 12.59 32.38 -25.78
N VAL A 82 11.35 32.88 -25.90
CA VAL A 82 10.17 32.03 -26.12
C VAL A 82 10.31 31.21 -27.41
N LYS A 83 10.77 31.84 -28.51
CA LYS A 83 11.02 31.11 -29.77
C LYS A 83 12.09 30.04 -29.61
N SER A 84 13.18 30.33 -28.89
CA SER A 84 14.25 29.36 -28.63
C SER A 84 13.73 28.14 -27.86
N LEU A 85 12.94 28.36 -26.80
CA LEU A 85 12.37 27.28 -25.97
C LEU A 85 11.24 26.53 -26.69
N ALA A 86 10.47 27.20 -27.55
CA ALA A 86 9.40 26.56 -28.33
C ALA A 86 9.92 25.74 -29.53
N SER A 87 11.13 26.04 -30.03
CA SER A 87 11.67 25.42 -31.25
C SER A 87 11.64 23.88 -31.25
N PRO A 88 12.07 23.17 -30.17
CA PRO A 88 12.02 21.71 -30.11
C PRO A 88 10.61 21.10 -30.17
N VAL A 89 9.60 21.89 -29.79
CA VAL A 89 8.19 21.45 -29.78
C VAL A 89 7.50 21.80 -31.11
N LEU A 90 7.86 22.93 -31.73
CA LEU A 90 7.36 23.34 -33.05
C LEU A 90 7.68 22.30 -34.14
N GLU A 91 8.87 21.70 -34.10
CA GLU A 91 9.26 20.63 -35.02
C GLU A 91 8.40 19.36 -34.88
N LYS A 92 7.82 19.14 -33.69
CA LYS A 92 6.99 17.98 -33.35
C LYS A 92 5.48 18.28 -33.36
N ALA A 93 5.09 19.52 -33.67
CA ALA A 93 3.71 19.99 -33.54
C ALA A 93 2.72 19.30 -34.49
N GLY A 94 3.21 18.63 -35.54
CA GLY A 94 2.37 17.90 -36.50
C GLY A 94 1.33 18.84 -37.12
N ASN A 95 0.05 18.54 -36.90
CA ASN A 95 -1.08 19.31 -37.44
C ASN A 95 -1.62 20.39 -36.48
N VAL A 96 -1.10 20.50 -35.25
CA VAL A 96 -1.60 21.48 -34.26
C VAL A 96 -0.91 22.82 -34.49
N PRO A 97 -1.62 23.89 -34.87
CA PRO A 97 -1.02 25.20 -35.07
C PRO A 97 -0.60 25.82 -33.73
N ILE A 98 0.66 26.26 -33.64
CA ILE A 98 1.22 26.98 -32.49
C ILE A 98 1.56 28.42 -32.90
N SER A 99 0.88 29.39 -32.32
CA SER A 99 1.07 30.83 -32.60
C SER A 99 1.76 31.54 -31.44
N ILE A 100 2.83 32.28 -31.72
CA ILE A 100 3.54 33.10 -30.71
C ILE A 100 3.27 34.58 -31.00
N LEU A 101 2.52 35.23 -30.11
CA LEU A 101 2.10 36.63 -30.22
C LEU A 101 2.81 37.49 -29.17
N THR A 102 2.90 38.80 -29.44
CA THR A 102 3.54 39.75 -28.52
C THR A 102 2.66 40.95 -28.21
N VAL A 103 2.69 41.42 -26.97
CA VAL A 103 2.15 42.74 -26.58
C VAL A 103 3.30 43.71 -26.27
N PRO A 104 3.11 45.03 -26.52
CA PRO A 104 4.18 46.02 -26.37
C PRO A 104 4.51 46.36 -24.91
N LYS A 105 3.58 46.17 -23.97
CA LYS A 105 3.77 46.44 -22.54
C LYS A 105 3.48 45.19 -21.72
N PRO A 106 4.27 44.89 -20.67
CA PRO A 106 4.01 43.78 -19.78
C PRO A 106 2.71 43.99 -19.01
N GLY A 107 1.82 42.99 -19.05
CA GLY A 107 0.52 43.04 -18.40
C GLY A 107 -0.31 41.80 -18.70
N ARG A 108 -0.55 40.97 -17.68
CA ARG A 108 -1.23 39.66 -17.81
C ARG A 108 -2.64 39.79 -18.39
N ARG A 109 -3.38 40.83 -18.01
CA ARG A 109 -4.73 41.12 -18.56
C ARG A 109 -4.71 41.52 -20.04
N THR A 110 -3.70 42.26 -20.47
CA THR A 110 -3.53 42.65 -21.88
C THR A 110 -3.13 41.45 -22.73
N GLN A 111 -2.23 40.60 -22.23
CA GLN A 111 -1.87 39.32 -22.86
C GLN A 111 -3.09 38.40 -22.98
N MET A 112 -3.88 38.28 -21.90
CA MET A 112 -5.10 37.49 -21.87
C MET A 112 -6.13 38.00 -22.87
N ALA A 113 -6.35 39.32 -22.94
CA ALA A 113 -7.29 39.91 -23.88
C ALA A 113 -6.91 39.64 -25.34
N LEU A 114 -5.61 39.67 -25.67
CA LEU A 114 -5.12 39.29 -26.99
C LEU A 114 -5.33 37.79 -27.24
N ALA A 115 -4.95 36.93 -26.30
CA ALA A 115 -5.11 35.48 -26.43
C ALA A 115 -6.58 35.07 -26.67
N VAL A 116 -7.51 35.60 -25.87
CA VAL A 116 -8.95 35.33 -26.02
C VAL A 116 -9.48 35.83 -27.36
N ARG A 117 -9.01 36.98 -27.83
CA ARG A 117 -9.48 37.54 -29.11
C ARG A 117 -9.14 36.60 -30.27
N GLU A 118 -7.90 36.11 -30.31
CA GLU A 118 -7.39 35.28 -31.41
C GLU A 118 -7.85 33.81 -31.35
N ALA A 119 -8.13 33.27 -30.16
CA ALA A 119 -8.53 31.87 -29.98
C ALA A 119 -9.82 31.49 -30.72
N THR A 120 -9.94 30.31 -31.29
CA THR A 120 -11.06 29.86 -32.15
C THR A 120 -11.79 28.62 -31.63
N GLY A 121 -11.34 28.05 -30.51
CA GLY A 121 -11.93 26.86 -29.88
C GLY A 121 -13.27 27.16 -29.19
N ASP A 122 -14.04 26.10 -28.97
CA ASP A 122 -15.31 26.17 -28.22
C ASP A 122 -15.08 26.31 -26.71
N ILE A 123 -13.92 25.82 -26.26
CA ILE A 123 -13.40 25.97 -24.89
C ILE A 123 -12.01 26.61 -24.96
N LEU A 124 -11.77 27.59 -24.09
CA LEU A 124 -10.47 28.24 -23.90
C LEU A 124 -9.79 27.63 -22.68
N CYS A 125 -8.56 27.12 -22.81
CA CYS A 125 -7.80 26.51 -21.72
C CYS A 125 -6.56 27.36 -21.41
N PHE A 126 -6.59 28.10 -20.31
CA PHE A 126 -5.44 28.85 -19.81
C PHE A 126 -4.52 27.93 -19.03
N VAL A 127 -3.24 27.91 -19.40
CA VAL A 127 -2.19 27.12 -18.74
C VAL A 127 -1.04 28.05 -18.37
N ASP A 128 -0.57 27.96 -17.12
CA ASP A 128 0.62 28.71 -16.68
C ASP A 128 1.88 28.14 -17.36
N ASP A 129 2.91 28.97 -17.55
CA ASP A 129 4.16 28.62 -18.24
C ASP A 129 5.10 27.71 -17.43
N ASP A 130 4.72 27.37 -16.20
CA ASP A 130 5.38 26.46 -15.25
C ASP A 130 4.55 25.19 -14.97
N THR A 131 3.52 24.91 -15.76
CA THR A 131 2.56 23.81 -15.52
C THR A 131 2.79 22.62 -16.42
N VAL A 132 2.80 21.41 -15.87
CA VAL A 132 3.00 20.15 -16.60
C VAL A 132 1.80 19.22 -16.40
N TRP A 133 1.24 18.73 -17.51
CA TRP A 133 0.22 17.69 -17.49
C TRP A 133 0.88 16.30 -17.49
N PRO A 134 0.70 15.49 -16.44
CA PRO A 134 1.40 14.21 -16.31
C PRO A 134 0.83 13.10 -17.19
N SER A 135 -0.39 13.28 -17.69
CA SER A 135 -1.06 12.29 -18.51
C SER A 135 -1.93 12.95 -19.59
N ASN A 136 -2.19 12.20 -20.65
CA ASN A 136 -3.10 12.64 -21.72
C ASN A 136 -4.57 12.67 -21.27
N ASN A 137 -4.87 12.20 -20.07
CA ASN A 137 -6.22 12.18 -19.51
C ASN A 137 -6.61 13.49 -18.83
N VAL A 138 -5.66 14.38 -18.54
CA VAL A 138 -5.94 15.66 -17.85
C VAL A 138 -7.00 16.47 -18.57
N LEU A 139 -6.77 16.78 -19.86
CA LEU A 139 -7.70 17.61 -20.62
C LEU A 139 -9.09 16.94 -20.80
N PRO A 140 -9.20 15.65 -21.18
CA PRO A 140 -10.49 14.95 -21.22
C PRO A 140 -11.29 15.00 -19.90
N TYR A 141 -10.63 14.81 -18.75
CA TYR A 141 -11.31 14.86 -17.46
C TYR A 141 -11.75 16.29 -17.11
N LEU A 142 -10.96 17.31 -17.44
CA LEU A 142 -11.35 18.71 -17.24
C LEU A 142 -12.53 19.11 -18.14
N LEU A 143 -12.59 18.59 -19.37
CA LEU A 143 -13.70 18.86 -20.29
C LEU A 143 -15.04 18.29 -19.82
N ALA A 144 -15.03 17.23 -19.01
CA ALA A 144 -16.24 16.63 -18.45
C ALA A 144 -17.11 17.62 -17.64
N GLY A 145 -16.51 18.68 -17.08
CA GLY A 145 -17.25 19.72 -16.37
C GLY A 145 -18.19 20.54 -17.29
N PHE A 146 -17.95 20.60 -18.59
CA PHE A 146 -18.75 21.36 -19.55
C PHE A 146 -19.95 20.60 -20.14
N GLU A 147 -20.10 19.32 -19.79
CA GLU A 147 -21.28 18.52 -20.13
C GLU A 147 -22.55 19.11 -19.52
N ASN A 148 -22.42 19.81 -18.39
CA ASN A 148 -23.46 20.69 -17.90
C ASN A 148 -23.43 22.03 -18.68
N PRO A 149 -24.47 22.36 -19.47
CA PRO A 149 -24.49 23.57 -20.30
C PRO A 149 -24.46 24.88 -19.49
N THR A 150 -24.81 24.84 -18.20
CA THR A 150 -24.75 26.03 -17.31
C THR A 150 -23.33 26.35 -16.81
N VAL A 151 -22.38 25.42 -16.96
CA VAL A 151 -21.00 25.61 -16.52
C VAL A 151 -20.24 26.49 -17.52
N GLY A 152 -19.70 27.60 -17.02
CA GLY A 152 -18.91 28.57 -17.79
C GLY A 152 -17.41 28.49 -17.52
N GLY A 153 -16.98 27.84 -16.43
CA GLY A 153 -15.56 27.65 -16.13
C GLY A 153 -15.28 26.42 -15.26
N VAL A 154 -14.16 25.76 -15.53
CA VAL A 154 -13.68 24.55 -14.84
C VAL A 154 -12.23 24.77 -14.36
N VAL A 155 -11.91 24.30 -13.16
CA VAL A 155 -10.54 24.25 -12.61
C VAL A 155 -10.14 22.85 -12.18
N GLU A 156 -8.84 22.63 -12.15
CA GLU A 156 -8.19 21.33 -11.96
C GLU A 156 -7.90 20.96 -10.51
N ARG A 157 -7.53 19.69 -10.29
CA ARG A 157 -6.95 19.18 -9.04
C ARG A 157 -5.44 19.42 -9.03
N GLN A 158 -4.89 19.77 -7.86
CA GLN A 158 -3.44 19.97 -7.69
C GLN A 158 -2.80 18.84 -6.87
N ASN A 159 -1.65 18.32 -7.30
CA ASN A 159 -0.93 17.24 -6.60
C ASN A 159 -0.15 17.76 -5.37
N PRO A 160 -0.27 17.10 -4.20
CA PRO A 160 0.43 17.49 -2.97
C PRO A 160 1.87 16.93 -2.78
N ASP A 161 2.36 16.06 -3.67
CA ASP A 161 3.59 15.29 -3.47
C ASP A 161 4.74 15.81 -4.36
N ALA A 162 5.38 16.91 -3.93
CA ALA A 162 6.59 17.44 -4.58
C ALA A 162 7.50 18.29 -3.65
N LEU A 163 8.24 17.63 -2.73
CA LEU A 163 9.52 18.02 -2.08
C LEU A 163 9.66 19.39 -1.34
N THR A 164 10.88 19.70 -0.80
CA THR A 164 11.51 20.73 0.13
C THR A 164 10.68 21.52 1.18
N PRO A 165 11.24 22.15 2.25
CA PRO A 165 10.43 22.82 3.30
C PRO A 165 9.54 24.00 2.84
N TRP A 166 10.01 24.82 1.91
CA TRP A 166 9.23 25.92 1.31
C TRP A 166 8.19 25.38 0.34
N GLU A 167 8.57 24.35 -0.40
CA GLU A 167 7.70 23.59 -1.28
C GLU A 167 6.62 22.86 -0.47
N VAL A 168 6.92 22.23 0.67
CA VAL A 168 5.95 21.64 1.62
C VAL A 168 5.01 22.71 2.18
N ALA A 169 5.50 23.89 2.56
CA ALA A 169 4.64 24.97 3.03
C ALA A 169 3.72 25.51 1.91
N ALA A 170 4.24 25.61 0.69
CA ALA A 170 3.49 26.00 -0.50
C ALA A 170 2.48 24.95 -0.93
N ILE A 171 2.87 23.69 -0.91
CA ILE A 171 2.06 22.57 -1.35
C ILE A 171 0.99 22.27 -0.32
N ARG A 172 1.27 22.32 0.99
CA ARG A 172 0.21 22.29 2.02
C ARG A 172 -0.78 23.45 1.84
N LYS A 173 -0.29 24.63 1.46
CA LYS A 173 -1.15 25.78 1.20
C LYS A 173 -2.01 25.57 -0.06
N LEU A 174 -1.43 25.06 -1.15
CA LEU A 174 -2.10 24.76 -2.42
C LEU A 174 -3.09 23.59 -2.26
N SER A 175 -2.68 22.47 -1.66
CA SER A 175 -3.53 21.33 -1.32
C SER A 175 -4.72 21.72 -0.43
N SER A 176 -4.51 22.56 0.59
CA SER A 176 -5.62 23.04 1.42
C SER A 176 -6.67 23.84 0.64
N ASN A 177 -6.33 24.34 -0.57
CA ASN A 177 -7.31 24.98 -1.44
C ASN A 177 -8.17 23.95 -2.20
N ASN A 178 -7.66 22.78 -2.57
CA ASN A 178 -8.45 21.72 -3.24
C ASN A 178 -9.66 21.33 -2.37
N GLU A 179 -9.42 20.99 -1.09
CA GLU A 179 -10.47 20.61 -0.15
C GLU A 179 -11.50 21.73 0.05
N LYS A 180 -11.02 22.98 0.10
CA LYS A 180 -11.90 24.16 0.27
C LYS A 180 -12.75 24.42 -0.96
N GLN A 181 -12.19 24.33 -2.16
CA GLN A 181 -12.91 24.57 -3.41
C GLN A 181 -13.93 23.46 -3.66
N MET A 182 -13.56 22.21 -3.43
CA MET A 182 -14.44 21.05 -3.49
C MET A 182 -15.63 21.19 -2.52
N LEU A 183 -15.37 21.61 -1.28
CA LEU A 183 -16.41 21.86 -0.27
C LEU A 183 -17.39 22.96 -0.68
N LEU A 184 -16.86 24.07 -1.22
CA LEU A 184 -17.71 25.14 -1.70
C LEU A 184 -18.52 24.73 -2.92
N HIS A 185 -17.94 23.92 -3.80
CA HIS A 185 -18.64 23.41 -4.96
C HIS A 185 -19.82 22.52 -4.52
N ALA A 186 -19.58 21.59 -3.60
CA ALA A 186 -20.61 20.74 -3.00
C ALA A 186 -21.71 21.52 -2.24
N SER A 187 -21.40 22.74 -1.82
CA SER A 187 -22.31 23.59 -1.05
C SER A 187 -23.37 24.33 -1.88
N GLY A 188 -23.20 24.38 -3.21
CA GLY A 188 -24.09 25.11 -4.12
C GLY A 188 -23.39 25.69 -5.36
N GLY A 189 -22.36 25.00 -5.89
CA GLY A 189 -21.57 25.48 -7.04
C GLY A 189 -20.64 26.65 -6.69
N GLY A 190 -20.28 26.81 -5.42
CA GLY A 190 -19.37 27.85 -4.96
C GLY A 190 -17.92 27.55 -5.32
N ILE A 191 -17.23 28.49 -5.96
CA ILE A 191 -15.77 28.49 -6.16
C ILE A 191 -15.20 29.86 -5.77
N TRP A 192 -14.22 29.90 -4.87
CA TRP A 192 -13.60 31.13 -4.33
C TRP A 192 -13.15 32.10 -5.42
N CYS A 193 -12.41 31.51 -6.34
CA CYS A 193 -11.80 32.07 -7.51
C CYS A 193 -11.42 30.87 -8.39
N LEU A 194 -11.52 30.98 -9.71
CA LEU A 194 -10.98 30.04 -10.67
C LEU A 194 -9.44 30.18 -10.66
N VAL A 195 -8.85 29.87 -9.51
CA VAL A 195 -7.40 29.78 -9.34
C VAL A 195 -7.04 28.38 -9.76
N GLY A 196 -6.38 28.29 -10.89
CA GLY A 196 -5.95 27.04 -11.47
C GLY A 196 -4.71 27.29 -12.29
N ARG A 197 -3.77 26.35 -12.21
CA ARG A 197 -2.63 26.23 -13.11
C ARG A 197 -3.10 25.79 -14.51
N THR A 198 -4.32 25.25 -14.57
CA THR A 198 -5.04 24.93 -15.80
C THR A 198 -6.53 25.30 -15.67
N MET A 199 -6.90 26.49 -16.12
CA MET A 199 -8.27 27.01 -16.06
C MET A 199 -8.96 26.91 -17.42
N LEU A 200 -10.12 26.25 -17.49
CA LEU A 200 -10.91 26.17 -18.72
C LEU A 200 -12.12 27.10 -18.64
N LEU A 201 -12.43 27.78 -19.73
CA LEU A 201 -13.57 28.69 -19.88
C LEU A 201 -14.36 28.36 -21.13
N ARG A 202 -15.68 28.41 -21.05
CA ARG A 202 -16.53 28.30 -22.23
C ARG A 202 -16.36 29.55 -23.09
N THR A 203 -16.01 29.41 -24.37
CA THR A 203 -15.78 30.56 -25.26
C THR A 203 -17.00 31.48 -25.33
N ALA A 204 -18.20 30.90 -25.38
CA ALA A 204 -19.46 31.65 -25.37
C ALA A 204 -19.67 32.50 -24.11
N ALA A 205 -19.01 32.19 -22.99
CA ALA A 205 -19.16 32.95 -21.73
C ALA A 205 -18.27 34.20 -21.66
N VAL A 206 -17.18 34.23 -22.44
CA VAL A 206 -16.13 35.26 -22.35
C VAL A 206 -15.91 36.03 -23.64
N LYS A 207 -16.26 35.49 -24.81
CA LYS A 207 -16.24 36.25 -26.08
C LYS A 207 -17.47 37.11 -26.29
N SER A 208 -18.58 36.81 -25.62
CA SER A 208 -19.82 37.60 -25.73
C SER A 208 -19.78 38.85 -24.85
N GLY A 209 -20.29 39.97 -25.34
CA GLY A 209 -20.52 41.18 -24.54
C GLY A 209 -19.27 42.01 -24.26
N THR A 210 -19.22 42.68 -23.09
CA THR A 210 -18.16 43.64 -22.74
C THR A 210 -16.97 43.02 -22.01
N PHE A 211 -16.87 41.68 -21.92
CA PHE A 211 -15.88 40.99 -21.09
C PHE A 211 -14.45 41.50 -21.25
N LEU A 212 -13.96 41.61 -22.50
CA LEU A 212 -12.59 42.04 -22.77
C LEU A 212 -12.34 43.49 -22.34
N ASP A 213 -13.35 44.36 -22.47
CA ASP A 213 -13.23 45.76 -22.07
C ASP A 213 -13.35 45.93 -20.56
N ASP A 214 -14.28 45.23 -19.90
CA ASP A 214 -14.39 45.19 -18.45
C ASP A 214 -13.11 44.62 -17.80
N LEU A 215 -12.50 43.59 -18.41
CA LEU A 215 -11.25 42.99 -17.95
C LEU A 215 -10.09 44.00 -17.97
N LYS A 216 -9.93 44.72 -19.09
CA LYS A 216 -8.84 45.69 -19.27
C LYS A 216 -9.00 46.96 -18.43
N ASN A 217 -10.24 47.35 -18.13
CA ASN A 217 -10.56 48.67 -17.57
C ASN A 217 -11.01 48.61 -16.10
N GLU A 218 -10.81 47.51 -15.39
CA GLU A 218 -11.22 47.39 -14.00
C GLU A 218 -10.39 48.30 -13.08
N ILE A 219 -11.06 49.10 -12.25
CA ILE A 219 -10.44 50.03 -11.30
C ILE A 219 -10.71 49.56 -9.87
N PHE A 220 -9.67 49.57 -9.03
CA PHE A 220 -9.80 49.36 -7.59
C PHE A 220 -8.99 50.41 -6.83
N GLY A 221 -9.64 51.11 -5.89
CA GLY A 221 -9.00 52.16 -5.09
C GLY A 221 -8.45 53.33 -5.92
N GLY A 222 -9.05 53.64 -7.08
CA GLY A 222 -8.60 54.69 -8.00
C GLY A 222 -7.47 54.30 -8.96
N GLY A 223 -6.94 53.08 -8.87
CA GLY A 223 -5.91 52.55 -9.77
C GLY A 223 -6.43 51.45 -10.69
N LEU A 224 -5.88 51.38 -11.91
CA LEU A 224 -6.18 50.31 -12.87
C LEU A 224 -5.60 48.97 -12.39
N LEU A 225 -6.43 47.94 -12.27
CA LEU A 225 -6.00 46.61 -11.86
C LEU A 225 -5.31 45.87 -13.02
N GLN A 226 -4.03 45.58 -12.86
CA GLN A 226 -3.22 44.83 -13.84
C GLN A 226 -3.07 43.34 -13.50
N THR A 227 -3.46 42.92 -12.30
CA THR A 227 -3.36 41.55 -11.78
C THR A 227 -4.71 41.04 -11.26
N GLY A 228 -4.85 39.74 -11.00
CA GLY A 228 -6.07 39.16 -10.41
C GLY A 228 -7.17 38.88 -11.45
N GLU A 229 -6.76 38.50 -12.65
CA GLU A 229 -7.59 38.09 -13.77
C GLU A 229 -8.49 36.89 -13.44
N ASP A 230 -7.97 35.92 -12.69
CA ASP A 230 -8.69 34.78 -12.14
C ASP A 230 -9.93 35.23 -11.33
N SER A 231 -9.73 36.20 -10.44
CA SER A 231 -10.73 36.77 -9.55
C SER A 231 -11.73 37.62 -10.31
N PHE A 232 -11.31 38.25 -11.41
CA PHE A 232 -12.20 38.94 -12.33
C PHE A 232 -13.09 37.97 -13.09
N ILE A 233 -12.51 36.95 -13.74
CA ILE A 233 -13.27 35.95 -14.53
C ILE A 233 -14.30 35.25 -13.65
N THR A 234 -13.91 34.84 -12.44
CA THR A 234 -14.82 34.20 -11.47
C THR A 234 -16.05 35.06 -11.20
N ARG A 235 -15.86 36.36 -10.95
CA ARG A 235 -16.97 37.28 -10.69
C ARG A 235 -17.79 37.54 -11.94
N TRP A 236 -17.13 37.73 -13.08
CA TRP A 236 -17.79 37.94 -14.36
C TRP A 236 -18.72 36.78 -14.71
N LEU A 237 -18.23 35.54 -14.65
CA LEU A 237 -19.02 34.34 -14.93
C LEU A 237 -20.23 34.25 -13.99
N ARG A 238 -20.00 34.41 -12.68
CA ARG A 238 -21.08 34.38 -11.69
C ARG A 238 -22.11 35.48 -11.89
N ARG A 239 -21.67 36.70 -12.23
CA ARG A 239 -22.55 37.85 -12.51
C ARG A 239 -23.44 37.61 -13.71
N ASN A 240 -22.91 36.94 -14.74
CA ASN A 240 -23.63 36.58 -15.96
C ASN A 240 -24.35 35.22 -15.86
N GLY A 241 -24.52 34.66 -14.65
CA GLY A 241 -25.34 33.47 -14.42
C GLY A 241 -24.66 32.13 -14.72
N TRP A 242 -23.37 32.11 -15.04
CA TRP A 242 -22.62 30.88 -15.26
C TRP A 242 -22.27 30.18 -13.93
N GLU A 243 -22.32 28.86 -13.96
CA GLU A 243 -21.83 28.00 -12.90
C GLU A 243 -20.32 27.74 -13.05
N LEU A 244 -19.68 27.48 -11.93
CA LEU A 244 -18.25 27.19 -11.85
C LEU A 244 -18.08 25.77 -11.31
N PHE A 245 -17.19 25.00 -11.91
CA PHE A 245 -17.00 23.60 -11.59
C PHE A 245 -15.54 23.32 -11.18
N HIS A 246 -15.35 22.56 -10.11
CA HIS A 246 -14.03 22.11 -9.66
C HIS A 246 -13.95 20.62 -9.96
N GLN A 247 -12.99 20.17 -10.76
CA GLN A 247 -12.82 18.77 -11.14
C GLN A 247 -11.80 18.09 -10.21
N ASP A 248 -12.29 17.43 -9.16
CA ASP A 248 -11.47 16.65 -8.21
C ASP A 248 -11.40 15.17 -8.65
N ALA A 249 -10.84 14.94 -9.83
CA ALA A 249 -10.44 13.63 -10.31
C ALA A 249 -8.91 13.54 -10.30
N ARG A 250 -8.35 12.38 -9.92
CA ARG A 250 -6.90 12.18 -9.88
C ARG A 250 -6.27 12.30 -11.27
N GLU A 251 -7.02 11.97 -12.31
CA GLU A 251 -6.58 12.05 -13.69
C GLU A 251 -6.65 13.47 -14.25
N ALA A 252 -7.38 14.38 -13.61
CA ALA A 252 -7.39 15.82 -13.89
C ALA A 252 -6.28 16.58 -13.12
N GLU A 253 -5.34 15.86 -12.52
CA GLU A 253 -4.31 16.43 -11.66
C GLU A 253 -3.16 17.02 -12.48
N VAL A 254 -2.73 18.24 -12.13
CA VAL A 254 -1.61 18.94 -12.79
C VAL A 254 -0.46 19.19 -11.82
N PHE A 255 0.75 19.29 -12.37
CA PHE A 255 1.96 19.61 -11.64
C PHE A 255 2.42 21.04 -11.93
N THR A 256 2.97 21.70 -10.93
CA THR A 256 3.61 23.00 -11.10
C THR A 256 4.83 23.10 -10.22
N GLU A 257 5.88 23.71 -10.76
CA GLU A 257 7.09 24.00 -10.01
C GLU A 257 6.85 25.11 -8.98
N VAL A 258 7.41 24.94 -7.78
CA VAL A 258 7.27 25.91 -6.69
C VAL A 258 8.61 26.62 -6.50
N LYS A 259 8.56 27.92 -6.19
CA LYS A 259 9.76 28.69 -5.89
C LYS A 259 10.42 28.17 -4.61
N GLY A 260 11.60 27.55 -4.74
CA GLY A 260 12.36 26.99 -3.62
C GLY A 260 13.12 28.03 -2.77
N ASP A 261 12.98 29.34 -3.04
CA ASP A 261 13.73 30.40 -2.37
C ASP A 261 12.87 31.48 -1.67
N SER A 262 13.52 32.46 -1.05
CA SER A 262 12.86 33.56 -0.32
C SER A 262 11.88 34.39 -1.17
N THR A 263 11.94 34.33 -2.51
CA THR A 263 10.99 35.02 -3.39
C THR A 263 9.57 34.45 -3.27
N TYR A 264 9.42 33.23 -2.73
CA TYR A 264 8.14 32.64 -2.35
C TYR A 264 7.35 33.48 -1.34
N VAL A 265 8.02 34.17 -0.39
CA VAL A 265 7.33 35.08 0.55
C VAL A 265 6.71 36.26 -0.20
N GLY A 266 7.40 36.80 -1.20
CA GLY A 266 6.86 37.82 -2.09
C GLY A 266 5.64 37.34 -2.87
N GLN A 267 5.61 36.06 -3.27
CA GLN A 267 4.46 35.41 -3.91
C GLN A 267 3.28 35.27 -2.94
N LEU A 268 3.51 34.86 -1.69
CA LEU A 268 2.48 34.78 -0.65
C LEU A 268 1.84 36.14 -0.34
N ILE A 269 2.65 37.20 -0.22
CA ILE A 269 2.17 38.57 0.02
C ILE A 269 1.30 39.02 -1.15
N ARG A 270 1.73 38.76 -2.39
CA ARG A 270 0.97 39.08 -3.60
C ARG A 270 -0.37 38.35 -3.64
N TRP A 271 -0.38 37.04 -3.38
CA TRP A 271 -1.61 36.25 -3.30
C TRP A 271 -2.54 36.76 -2.19
N ARG A 272 -2.02 37.09 -1.01
CA ARG A 272 -2.83 37.63 0.10
C ARG A 272 -3.42 38.99 -0.26
N ARG A 273 -2.65 39.88 -0.88
CA ARG A 273 -3.12 41.19 -1.35
C ARG A 273 -4.23 41.04 -2.39
N ASN A 274 -4.01 40.24 -3.42
CA ASN A 274 -5.00 40.03 -4.49
C ASN A 274 -6.27 39.36 -3.95
N GLY A 275 -6.13 38.36 -3.09
CA GLY A 275 -7.26 37.72 -2.42
C GLY A 275 -8.08 38.69 -1.56
N PHE A 276 -7.42 39.56 -0.79
CA PHE A 276 -8.12 40.56 0.03
C PHE A 276 -8.89 41.58 -0.82
N GLN A 277 -8.29 42.05 -1.92
CA GLN A 277 -8.97 42.91 -2.90
C GLN A 277 -10.19 42.20 -3.53
N ALA A 278 -10.02 40.93 -3.92
CA ALA A 278 -11.11 40.12 -4.47
C ALA A 278 -12.24 39.92 -3.45
N PHE A 279 -11.94 39.67 -2.18
CA PHE A 279 -12.95 39.52 -1.13
C PHE A 279 -13.74 40.80 -0.89
N ILE A 280 -13.07 41.96 -0.85
CA ILE A 280 -13.74 43.26 -0.76
C ILE A 280 -14.69 43.45 -1.95
N ASN A 281 -14.20 43.22 -3.16
CA ASN A 281 -15.01 43.35 -4.36
C ASN A 281 -16.22 42.41 -4.33
N GLN A 282 -16.04 41.12 -4.00
CA GLN A 282 -17.14 40.15 -3.96
C GLN A 282 -18.18 40.46 -2.87
N LEU A 283 -17.74 40.87 -1.68
CA LEU A 283 -18.62 41.14 -0.54
C LEU A 283 -19.39 42.45 -0.68
N PHE A 284 -18.76 43.50 -1.21
CA PHE A 284 -19.31 44.86 -1.14
C PHE A 284 -19.68 45.48 -2.49
N ILE A 285 -19.06 45.04 -3.59
CA ILE A 285 -19.19 45.71 -4.89
C ILE A 285 -19.92 44.83 -5.90
N ASP A 286 -19.34 43.69 -6.27
CA ASP A 286 -19.83 42.82 -7.34
C ASP A 286 -19.49 41.35 -7.07
N PRO A 287 -20.48 40.46 -6.83
CA PRO A 287 -21.93 40.68 -6.89
C PRO A 287 -22.58 41.20 -5.59
N GLY A 288 -21.84 41.29 -4.49
CA GLY A 288 -22.29 41.77 -3.17
C GLY A 288 -22.86 40.67 -2.27
N PHE A 289 -22.64 40.79 -0.96
CA PHE A 289 -22.94 39.75 0.05
C PHE A 289 -24.38 39.24 -0.02
N ARG A 290 -25.37 40.13 -0.16
CA ARG A 290 -26.79 39.74 -0.22
C ARG A 290 -27.12 38.86 -1.42
N ARG A 291 -26.52 39.13 -2.60
CA ARG A 291 -26.73 38.30 -3.80
C ARG A 291 -26.03 36.95 -3.65
N ILE A 292 -24.81 36.95 -3.11
CA ILE A 292 -24.08 35.71 -2.84
C ILE A 292 -24.85 34.86 -1.83
N TYR A 293 -25.32 35.44 -0.73
CA TYR A 293 -26.02 34.72 0.34
C TYR A 293 -27.34 34.10 -0.14
N LYS A 294 -28.09 34.80 -1.00
CA LYS A 294 -29.32 34.24 -1.60
C LYS A 294 -29.05 33.03 -2.50
N ARG A 295 -27.89 32.98 -3.14
CA ARG A 295 -27.50 31.90 -4.06
C ARG A 295 -26.82 30.74 -3.33
N ASP A 296 -25.86 31.05 -2.46
CA ASP A 296 -25.13 30.10 -1.62
C ASP A 296 -24.77 30.78 -0.28
N ALA A 297 -25.59 30.49 0.73
CA ALA A 297 -25.44 31.02 2.08
C ALA A 297 -24.14 30.54 2.76
N TYR A 298 -23.67 29.34 2.44
CA TYR A 298 -22.46 28.79 3.04
C TYR A 298 -21.21 29.46 2.46
N PHE A 299 -21.16 29.62 1.15
CA PHE A 299 -20.09 30.37 0.49
C PHE A 299 -20.05 31.83 0.96
N ALA A 300 -21.21 32.50 1.08
CA ALA A 300 -21.28 33.86 1.61
C ALA A 300 -20.74 33.96 3.05
N ARG A 301 -21.11 33.02 3.92
CA ARG A 301 -20.59 32.94 5.30
C ARG A 301 -19.06 32.78 5.29
N LYS A 302 -18.55 31.85 4.49
CA LYS A 302 -17.11 31.60 4.37
C LYS A 302 -16.36 32.82 3.87
N LEU A 303 -16.90 33.53 2.88
CA LEU A 303 -16.29 34.72 2.32
C LEU A 303 -16.18 35.85 3.36
N ALA A 304 -17.21 36.04 4.17
CA ALA A 304 -17.17 36.98 5.29
C ALA A 304 -16.14 36.56 6.37
N GLU A 305 -16.03 35.26 6.65
CA GLU A 305 -15.05 34.71 7.60
C GLU A 305 -13.60 34.94 7.14
N GLU A 306 -13.27 34.65 5.87
CA GLU A 306 -11.92 34.87 5.34
C GLU A 306 -11.55 36.36 5.28
N PHE A 307 -12.52 37.25 5.01
CA PHE A 307 -12.33 38.71 5.11
C PHE A 307 -12.06 39.14 6.55
N GLY A 308 -12.82 38.61 7.52
CA GLY A 308 -12.69 38.92 8.95
C GLY A 308 -11.48 38.26 9.62
N ARG A 309 -10.80 37.33 8.95
CA ARG A 309 -9.73 36.49 9.52
C ARG A 309 -8.56 37.26 10.16
N PRO A 310 -8.07 38.39 9.62
CA PRO A 310 -7.06 39.19 10.29
C PRO A 310 -7.52 39.72 11.66
N LEU A 311 -8.76 40.19 11.75
CA LEU A 311 -9.36 40.66 13.00
C LEU A 311 -9.57 39.51 13.98
N ILE A 312 -10.09 38.38 13.49
CA ILE A 312 -10.26 37.16 14.30
C ILE A 312 -8.91 36.70 14.86
N THR A 313 -7.84 36.73 14.06
CA THR A 313 -6.49 36.36 14.48
C THR A 313 -5.94 37.33 15.53
N LEU A 314 -6.16 38.63 15.35
CA LEU A 314 -5.77 39.64 16.34
C LEU A 314 -6.54 39.46 17.67
N ILE A 315 -7.84 39.15 17.60
CA ILE A 315 -8.65 38.83 18.78
C ILE A 315 -8.09 37.58 19.49
N HIS A 316 -7.63 36.56 18.76
CA HIS A 316 -6.95 35.41 19.36
C HIS A 316 -5.67 35.81 20.08
N LEU A 317 -4.79 36.59 19.43
CA LEU A 317 -3.52 37.01 20.00
C LEU A 317 -3.72 37.88 21.26
N VAL A 318 -4.63 38.84 21.22
CA VAL A 318 -4.98 39.70 22.36
C VAL A 318 -5.68 38.88 23.45
N GLY A 319 -6.60 37.99 23.09
CA GLY A 319 -7.30 37.11 24.02
C GLY A 319 -6.35 36.21 24.79
N TRP A 320 -5.34 35.66 24.11
CA TRP A 320 -4.26 34.87 24.73
C TRP A 320 -3.37 35.75 25.62
N GLY A 321 -2.91 36.91 25.14
CA GLY A 321 -2.10 37.83 25.93
C GLY A 321 -2.80 38.25 27.24
N LEU A 322 -4.08 38.62 27.15
CA LEU A 322 -4.88 39.01 28.32
C LEU A 322 -5.21 37.83 29.25
N ALA A 323 -5.38 36.62 28.73
CA ALA A 323 -5.58 35.43 29.54
C ALA A 323 -4.32 35.10 30.36
N ILE A 324 -3.14 35.22 29.74
CA ILE A 324 -1.84 35.05 30.41
C ILE A 324 -1.65 36.10 31.50
N MET A 325 -2.01 37.37 31.25
CA MET A 325 -1.84 38.47 32.21
C MET A 325 -2.81 38.39 33.41
N ASN A 326 -4.09 38.09 33.18
CA ASN A 326 -5.13 38.23 34.21
C ASN A 326 -5.41 36.94 35.00
N SER A 327 -4.97 35.79 34.50
CA SER A 327 -5.20 34.51 35.16
C SER A 327 -3.98 33.60 35.01
N PRO A 328 -2.81 33.97 35.54
CA PRO A 328 -1.54 33.25 35.34
C PRO A 328 -1.53 31.81 35.89
N ARG A 329 -2.55 31.41 36.67
CA ARG A 329 -2.77 30.00 37.09
C ARG A 329 -3.74 29.24 36.19
N ILE A 330 -4.69 29.93 35.55
CA ILE A 330 -5.66 29.31 34.62
C ILE A 330 -5.13 29.35 33.19
N ALA A 331 -4.28 30.33 32.85
CA ALA A 331 -3.58 30.39 31.57
C ALA A 331 -2.75 29.14 31.33
N PRO A 332 -1.91 28.63 32.24
CA PRO A 332 -1.24 27.35 32.06
C PRO A 332 -2.21 26.17 32.16
N ILE A 333 -3.37 26.25 32.82
CA ILE A 333 -4.36 25.16 32.82
C ILE A 333 -5.17 25.12 31.52
N MET A 334 -5.52 26.25 30.92
CA MET A 334 -6.15 26.34 29.60
C MET A 334 -5.12 26.13 28.51
N GLN A 335 -3.88 26.55 28.71
CA GLN A 335 -2.76 26.21 27.86
C GLN A 335 -2.49 24.73 28.02
N HIS A 336 -2.50 24.12 29.22
CA HIS A 336 -2.41 22.67 29.43
C HIS A 336 -3.65 21.92 28.98
N VAL A 337 -4.87 22.44 29.01
CA VAL A 337 -6.05 21.74 28.48
C VAL A 337 -6.10 21.90 26.97
N THR A 338 -5.74 23.07 26.44
CA THR A 338 -5.54 23.25 25.00
C THR A 338 -4.28 22.55 24.55
N PHE A 339 -3.27 22.30 25.38
CA PHE A 339 -2.00 21.58 25.16
C PHE A 339 -2.08 20.15 25.67
N ILE A 340 -3.18 19.66 26.26
CA ILE A 340 -3.48 18.25 26.54
C ILE A 340 -4.58 17.81 25.58
N LEU A 341 -5.36 18.74 25.02
CA LEU A 341 -6.15 18.52 23.82
C LEU A 341 -5.31 18.73 22.57
N THR A 342 -4.32 19.64 22.57
CA THR A 342 -3.30 19.77 21.51
C THR A 342 -2.01 19.04 21.81
N LEU A 343 -1.70 18.47 23.00
CA LEU A 343 -0.85 17.27 23.14
C LEU A 343 -1.72 16.02 23.10
N GLY A 344 -3.03 16.10 23.24
CA GLY A 344 -3.91 15.01 22.81
C GLY A 344 -3.82 14.88 21.29
N PHE A 345 -3.72 16.03 20.61
CA PHE A 345 -3.48 16.15 19.17
C PHE A 345 -1.99 16.21 18.78
N ALA A 346 -1.08 16.64 19.65
CA ALA A 346 0.36 16.73 19.42
C ALA A 346 1.17 15.72 20.20
N ALA A 347 0.57 14.84 21.00
CA ALA A 347 1.05 13.48 21.18
C ALA A 347 0.50 12.61 20.04
N PHE A 348 -0.64 12.96 19.42
CA PHE A 348 -0.99 12.43 18.07
C PHE A 348 -0.03 12.94 16.97
N LEU A 349 0.51 14.17 17.07
CA LEU A 349 1.54 14.72 16.15
C LEU A 349 2.99 14.58 16.65
N HIS A 350 3.29 14.33 17.93
CA HIS A 350 4.64 13.94 18.42
C HIS A 350 4.84 12.44 18.46
N GLN A 351 3.79 11.61 18.48
CA GLN A 351 3.94 10.23 17.97
C GLN A 351 4.18 10.22 16.45
N ALA A 352 3.97 11.34 15.75
CA ALA A 352 4.39 11.51 14.35
C ALA A 352 5.81 12.09 14.17
N ASN A 353 6.49 12.46 15.27
CA ASN A 353 7.95 12.59 15.32
C ASN A 353 8.50 11.58 16.34
N ALA A 354 8.02 10.33 16.28
CA ALA A 354 8.95 9.24 16.53
C ALA A 354 10.16 9.56 15.65
N GLN A 355 11.35 9.68 16.26
CA GLN A 355 12.62 9.56 15.57
C GLN A 355 12.37 8.57 14.43
N GLU A 356 12.43 9.02 13.17
CA GLU A 356 12.18 8.15 12.02
C GLU A 356 13.11 6.97 12.25
N THR A 357 12.56 5.90 12.79
CA THR A 357 13.31 4.68 13.00
C THR A 357 13.48 4.24 11.57
N PRO A 358 14.70 4.32 11.01
CA PRO A 358 14.89 4.23 9.57
C PRO A 358 14.15 2.99 9.13
N CYS A 359 13.14 3.09 8.26
CA CYS A 359 12.37 1.89 7.96
C CYS A 359 13.27 0.99 7.12
N PRO A 360 13.81 -0.11 7.69
CA PRO A 360 14.68 -0.97 6.92
C PRO A 360 13.82 -1.65 5.85
N LEU A 361 14.39 -1.83 4.66
CA LEU A 361 13.71 -2.62 3.62
C LEU A 361 13.37 -3.98 4.22
N LEU A 362 12.12 -4.40 4.08
CA LEU A 362 11.69 -5.71 4.54
C LEU A 362 12.48 -6.79 3.79
N GLY A 363 13.27 -7.56 4.54
CA GLY A 363 14.11 -8.63 4.02
C GLY A 363 15.46 -8.70 4.74
N ALA A 364 16.36 -9.52 4.19
CA ALA A 364 17.69 -9.72 4.73
C ALA A 364 18.48 -8.40 4.83
N ILE A 365 19.08 -8.13 5.99
CA ILE A 365 19.99 -6.98 6.18
C ILE A 365 21.47 -7.37 6.04
N PHE A 366 21.77 -8.68 6.02
CA PHE A 366 23.07 -9.27 5.74
C PHE A 366 22.94 -10.34 4.67
N PRO A 367 23.97 -10.60 3.84
CA PRO A 367 23.99 -11.78 3.01
C PRO A 367 23.89 -13.06 3.86
N PRO A 368 23.06 -14.04 3.49
CA PRO A 368 22.90 -15.27 4.25
C PRO A 368 24.20 -16.09 4.27
N VAL A 369 24.38 -16.86 5.34
CA VAL A 369 25.59 -17.66 5.54
C VAL A 369 25.36 -19.07 5.01
N GLN A 370 26.15 -19.44 3.99
CA GLN A 370 26.05 -20.76 3.39
C GLN A 370 26.41 -21.88 4.37
N HIS A 371 27.38 -21.72 5.27
CA HIS A 371 27.76 -22.76 6.23
C HIS A 371 27.68 -22.27 7.68
N PRO A 372 26.47 -22.12 8.26
CA PRO A 372 26.30 -21.54 9.59
C PRO A 372 27.06 -22.27 10.68
N LEU A 373 27.19 -23.61 10.58
CA LEU A 373 27.89 -24.44 11.57
C LEU A 373 29.38 -24.15 11.70
N GLN A 374 30.00 -23.45 10.74
CA GLN A 374 31.41 -23.04 10.86
C GLN A 374 31.60 -21.88 11.85
N SER A 375 30.51 -21.19 12.22
CA SER A 375 30.52 -20.16 13.25
C SER A 375 30.41 -20.78 14.63
N SER A 376 31.26 -20.33 15.56
CA SER A 376 31.18 -20.73 16.97
C SER A 376 29.84 -20.34 17.60
N GLY A 377 29.35 -19.13 17.31
CA GLY A 377 28.07 -18.65 17.88
C GLY A 377 26.86 -19.47 17.43
N PHE A 378 26.86 -19.97 16.19
CA PHE A 378 25.79 -20.87 15.72
C PHE A 378 25.93 -22.27 16.33
N SER A 379 27.15 -22.78 16.44
CA SER A 379 27.44 -24.06 17.09
C SER A 379 27.02 -24.08 18.56
N ASP A 380 27.24 -22.98 19.28
CA ASP A 380 26.80 -22.82 20.68
C ASP A 380 25.27 -22.86 20.80
N ALA A 381 24.55 -22.27 19.86
CA ALA A 381 23.08 -22.33 19.81
C ALA A 381 22.57 -23.77 19.58
N ILE A 382 23.26 -24.55 18.74
CA ILE A 382 22.96 -25.98 18.55
C ILE A 382 23.25 -26.77 19.84
N ALA A 383 24.36 -26.48 20.52
CA ALA A 383 24.68 -27.11 21.80
C ALA A 383 23.63 -26.78 22.87
N LEU A 384 23.13 -25.54 22.90
CA LEU A 384 22.04 -25.11 23.79
C LEU A 384 20.74 -25.89 23.49
N LEU A 385 20.34 -26.01 22.23
CA LEU A 385 19.15 -26.80 21.86
C LEU A 385 19.28 -28.26 22.32
N ASN A 386 20.43 -28.89 22.07
CA ASN A 386 20.68 -30.25 22.55
C ASN A 386 20.57 -30.36 24.07
N ALA A 387 21.15 -29.40 24.81
CA ALA A 387 21.06 -29.35 26.27
C ALA A 387 19.61 -29.21 26.75
N THR A 388 18.83 -28.32 26.13
CA THR A 388 17.42 -28.10 26.48
C THR A 388 16.57 -29.35 26.24
N PHE A 389 16.69 -30.01 25.08
CA PHE A 389 15.94 -31.25 24.83
C PHE A 389 16.33 -32.37 25.81
N ASN A 390 17.62 -32.51 26.12
CA ASN A 390 18.10 -33.48 27.12
C ASN A 390 17.56 -33.17 28.53
N GLU A 391 17.45 -31.90 28.90
CA GLU A 391 16.88 -31.48 30.19
C GLU A 391 15.38 -31.76 30.27
N LEU A 392 14.63 -31.43 29.21
CA LEU A 392 13.18 -31.70 29.14
C LEU A 392 12.86 -33.19 29.22
N ASP A 393 13.70 -34.03 28.63
CA ASP A 393 13.61 -35.48 28.72
C ASP A 393 13.92 -35.96 30.16
N ARG A 394 15.05 -35.53 30.73
CA ARG A 394 15.47 -35.90 32.10
C ARG A 394 14.45 -35.50 33.17
N ASN A 395 13.81 -34.34 33.03
CA ASN A 395 12.82 -33.85 33.97
C ASN A 395 11.43 -34.48 33.74
N GLY A 396 11.28 -35.45 32.83
CA GLY A 396 10.03 -36.14 32.53
C GLY A 396 8.97 -35.26 31.85
N THR A 397 9.33 -34.05 31.44
CA THR A 397 8.39 -33.10 30.83
C THR A 397 7.92 -33.60 29.47
N LEU A 398 8.83 -34.19 28.68
CA LEU A 398 8.46 -34.78 27.38
C LEU A 398 7.60 -36.03 27.50
N GLU A 399 7.77 -36.82 28.57
CA GLU A 399 6.96 -38.01 28.85
C GLU A 399 5.50 -37.64 29.12
N GLY A 400 5.26 -36.56 29.88
CA GLY A 400 3.92 -36.06 30.20
C GLY A 400 3.07 -35.70 28.96
N PHE A 401 3.69 -35.41 27.83
CA PHE A 401 2.96 -35.07 26.60
C PHE A 401 2.46 -36.29 25.81
N ILE A 402 2.94 -37.52 26.05
CA ILE A 402 2.51 -38.72 25.30
C ILE A 402 2.47 -38.43 23.77
N THR A 403 3.53 -37.79 23.27
CA THR A 403 3.62 -37.34 21.87
C THR A 403 5.01 -37.63 21.31
N THR A 404 5.08 -38.28 20.14
CA THR A 404 6.32 -38.52 19.40
C THR A 404 6.55 -37.34 18.49
N PHE A 405 7.79 -36.87 18.38
CA PHE A 405 8.14 -35.83 17.43
C PHE A 405 9.53 -36.03 16.83
N TYR A 406 9.69 -35.54 15.61
CA TYR A 406 10.97 -35.43 14.92
C TYR A 406 11.13 -34.01 14.40
N VAL A 407 12.20 -33.34 14.80
CA VAL A 407 12.55 -31.99 14.37
C VAL A 407 13.85 -32.01 13.58
N GLN A 408 13.89 -31.25 12.49
CA GLN A 408 15.08 -31.03 11.70
C GLN A 408 15.19 -29.56 11.31
N ALA A 409 16.33 -28.94 11.57
CA ALA A 409 16.69 -27.63 11.03
C ALA A 409 17.75 -27.79 9.94
N PHE A 410 17.68 -26.95 8.91
CA PHE A 410 18.49 -27.03 7.71
C PHE A 410 18.79 -25.64 7.15
N SER A 411 19.88 -25.51 6.41
CA SER A 411 20.15 -24.40 5.49
C SER A 411 20.02 -24.87 4.03
N ALA A 412 20.34 -24.01 3.08
CA ALA A 412 20.41 -24.38 1.66
C ALA A 412 21.45 -25.49 1.34
N SER A 413 22.41 -25.71 2.23
CA SER A 413 23.60 -26.56 2.03
C SER A 413 23.76 -27.65 3.08
N ASP A 414 23.34 -27.39 4.33
CA ASP A 414 23.68 -28.20 5.48
C ASP A 414 22.43 -28.62 6.27
N THR A 415 22.48 -29.82 6.86
CA THR A 415 21.58 -30.14 7.98
C THR A 415 22.18 -29.57 9.26
N LEU A 416 21.46 -28.68 9.92
CA LEU A 416 21.95 -27.90 11.06
C LEU A 416 21.67 -28.58 12.39
N PHE A 417 20.49 -29.18 12.53
CA PHE A 417 20.03 -29.81 13.76
C PHE A 417 19.06 -30.94 13.47
N GLN A 418 19.09 -32.01 14.26
CA GLN A 418 18.12 -33.08 14.23
C GLN A 418 17.87 -33.59 15.65
N HIS A 419 16.61 -33.77 16.02
CA HIS A 419 16.25 -34.40 17.29
C HIS A 419 14.94 -35.15 17.15
N GLY A 420 14.90 -36.38 17.65
CA GLY A 420 13.72 -37.23 17.66
C GLY A 420 13.44 -37.74 19.05
N TYR A 421 12.18 -37.67 19.48
CA TYR A 421 11.74 -38.15 20.78
C TYR A 421 10.52 -39.06 20.64
N VAL A 422 10.56 -40.17 21.37
CA VAL A 422 9.49 -41.18 21.41
C VAL A 422 9.25 -41.53 22.88
N PRO A 423 8.09 -41.18 23.45
CA PRO A 423 7.82 -41.52 24.84
C PRO A 423 7.73 -43.05 25.01
N PRO A 424 8.12 -43.61 26.16
CA PRO A 424 8.12 -45.05 26.39
C PRO A 424 6.78 -45.73 26.08
N SER A 425 5.67 -45.05 26.41
CA SER A 425 4.30 -45.51 26.16
C SER A 425 3.95 -45.67 24.68
N MET A 426 4.70 -45.04 23.76
CA MET A 426 4.42 -45.05 22.32
C MET A 426 5.49 -45.74 21.48
N LYS A 427 6.42 -46.49 22.08
CA LYS A 427 7.44 -47.25 21.32
C LYS A 427 6.82 -48.21 20.30
N ASN A 428 5.67 -48.81 20.63
CA ASN A 428 4.95 -49.72 19.74
C ASN A 428 4.24 -49.01 18.57
N SER A 429 4.13 -47.69 18.62
CA SER A 429 3.59 -46.87 17.53
C SER A 429 4.58 -46.75 16.36
N LEU A 430 5.86 -47.06 16.57
CA LEU A 430 6.86 -47.12 15.52
C LEU A 430 6.94 -48.54 14.95
N THR A 431 6.56 -48.67 13.69
CA THR A 431 6.56 -49.95 12.97
C THR A 431 7.95 -50.57 12.79
N SER A 432 9.01 -49.75 12.71
CA SER A 432 10.42 -50.17 12.67
C SER A 432 11.07 -50.26 14.06
N GLY A 433 10.34 -49.89 15.13
CA GLY A 433 10.86 -49.79 16.49
C GLY A 433 11.85 -48.65 16.73
N THR A 434 12.24 -47.90 15.70
CA THR A 434 13.19 -46.78 15.78
C THR A 434 12.69 -45.57 15.00
N LEU A 435 12.87 -44.38 15.57
CA LEU A 435 12.56 -43.12 14.90
C LEU A 435 13.83 -42.60 14.21
N ASN A 436 13.75 -42.33 12.90
CA ASN A 436 14.86 -41.82 12.10
C ASN A 436 14.38 -40.87 10.99
N ASN A 437 15.32 -40.35 10.21
CA ASN A 437 15.08 -39.42 9.10
C ASN A 437 14.22 -40.00 7.97
N ASP A 438 14.16 -41.33 7.84
CA ASP A 438 13.33 -41.99 6.85
C ASP A 438 11.92 -42.31 7.38
N THR A 439 11.62 -42.10 8.66
CA THR A 439 10.32 -42.46 9.24
C THR A 439 9.19 -41.64 8.62
N VAL A 440 8.14 -42.30 8.12
CA VAL A 440 7.02 -41.63 7.42
C VAL A 440 5.96 -41.15 8.40
N PHE A 441 5.53 -39.90 8.21
CA PHE A 441 4.44 -39.23 8.92
C PHE A 441 3.39 -38.72 7.93
N ARG A 442 2.14 -38.53 8.38
CA ARG A 442 1.14 -37.79 7.58
C ARG A 442 1.31 -36.28 7.82
N VAL A 443 1.36 -35.51 6.74
CA VAL A 443 1.68 -34.07 6.81
C VAL A 443 0.47 -33.13 6.71
N GLY A 444 -0.73 -33.66 6.43
CA GLY A 444 -1.97 -32.89 6.37
C GLY A 444 -1.86 -31.66 5.45
N SER A 445 -2.41 -30.52 5.86
CA SER A 445 -2.46 -29.27 5.06
C SER A 445 -1.12 -28.64 4.67
N VAL A 446 0.02 -29.17 5.12
CA VAL A 446 1.34 -28.83 4.52
C VAL A 446 1.35 -29.16 3.04
N SER A 447 0.58 -30.18 2.64
CA SER A 447 0.23 -30.47 1.25
C SER A 447 -0.26 -29.25 0.45
N LYS A 448 -0.73 -28.15 1.03
CA LYS A 448 -1.10 -26.97 0.21
C LYS A 448 0.10 -26.27 -0.39
N LEU A 449 1.24 -26.32 0.32
CA LEU A 449 2.47 -25.61 -0.05
C LEU A 449 3.00 -26.08 -1.40
N LEU A 450 3.44 -27.33 -1.39
CA LEU A 450 2.73 -28.37 -2.08
C LEU A 450 1.79 -27.78 -3.23
N THR A 451 0.46 -27.93 -3.33
CA THR A 451 -0.45 -27.18 -4.27
C THR A 451 0.17 -26.35 -5.39
N VAL A 452 0.43 -25.14 -4.92
CA VAL A 452 0.66 -23.95 -5.70
C VAL A 452 1.94 -24.09 -6.51
N TYR A 453 2.90 -24.89 -6.09
CA TYR A 453 4.07 -25.06 -6.92
C TYR A 453 3.87 -25.86 -8.15
N ILE A 454 3.23 -27.05 -8.12
CA ILE A 454 3.20 -27.82 -9.37
C ILE A 454 2.52 -26.95 -10.42
N LEU A 455 1.57 -26.13 -9.98
CA LEU A 455 1.03 -25.05 -10.78
C LEU A 455 2.13 -24.07 -11.27
N LEU A 456 2.94 -23.49 -10.39
CA LEU A 456 4.07 -22.63 -10.80
C LEU A 456 5.17 -23.31 -11.64
N ALA A 457 5.52 -24.56 -11.38
CA ALA A 457 6.55 -25.33 -12.08
C ALA A 457 6.09 -25.74 -13.48
N GLU A 458 4.82 -26.14 -13.62
CA GLU A 458 4.26 -26.51 -14.92
C GLU A 458 3.86 -25.28 -15.75
N VAL A 459 3.28 -24.24 -15.13
CA VAL A 459 2.64 -23.14 -15.86
C VAL A 459 3.08 -21.72 -15.45
N GLY A 460 3.88 -21.58 -14.41
CA GLY A 460 4.39 -20.29 -13.94
C GLY A 460 3.32 -19.35 -13.36
N MET A 461 3.69 -18.08 -13.17
CA MET A 461 2.81 -17.03 -12.63
C MET A 461 1.78 -16.51 -13.64
N LYS A 462 1.93 -16.84 -14.93
CA LYS A 462 1.16 -16.25 -16.03
C LYS A 462 -0.36 -16.38 -15.85
N HIS A 463 -0.81 -17.47 -15.23
CA HIS A 463 -2.21 -17.84 -15.12
C HIS A 463 -2.85 -17.47 -13.77
N MET A 464 -2.14 -16.77 -12.87
CA MET A 464 -2.66 -16.46 -11.54
C MET A 464 -3.91 -15.56 -11.57
N ASN A 465 -4.02 -14.66 -12.55
CA ASN A 465 -5.19 -13.80 -12.70
C ASN A 465 -6.25 -14.39 -13.63
N ASP A 466 -6.04 -15.58 -14.19
CA ASP A 466 -7.09 -16.21 -14.99
C ASP A 466 -8.27 -16.59 -14.09
N PRO A 467 -9.52 -16.38 -14.55
CA PRO A 467 -10.69 -16.88 -13.85
C PRO A 467 -10.69 -18.41 -13.88
N VAL A 468 -11.10 -19.04 -12.77
CA VAL A 468 -11.09 -20.50 -12.63
C VAL A 468 -11.99 -21.18 -13.66
N THR A 469 -13.05 -20.52 -14.10
CA THR A 469 -13.96 -20.98 -15.16
C THR A 469 -13.28 -21.19 -16.51
N LYS A 470 -12.11 -20.59 -16.74
CA LYS A 470 -11.30 -20.83 -17.94
C LYS A 470 -10.73 -22.25 -17.96
N TRP A 471 -10.42 -22.80 -16.79
CA TRP A 471 -9.67 -24.06 -16.64
C TRP A 471 -10.51 -25.20 -16.05
N VAL A 472 -11.67 -24.89 -15.43
CA VAL A 472 -12.57 -25.86 -14.82
C VAL A 472 -13.95 -25.79 -15.49
N PRO A 473 -14.25 -26.68 -16.46
CA PRO A 473 -15.50 -26.64 -17.25
C PRO A 473 -16.77 -26.74 -16.41
N GLU A 474 -16.75 -27.51 -15.32
CA GLU A 474 -17.88 -27.69 -14.42
C GLU A 474 -18.34 -26.35 -13.81
N LEU A 475 -17.37 -25.51 -13.42
CA LEU A 475 -17.64 -24.18 -12.87
C LEU A 475 -18.05 -23.20 -13.98
N ALA A 476 -17.48 -23.31 -15.18
CA ALA A 476 -17.85 -22.49 -16.33
C ALA A 476 -19.34 -22.67 -16.72
N LEU A 477 -19.84 -23.90 -16.67
CA LEU A 477 -21.24 -24.21 -16.96
C LEU A 477 -22.20 -23.57 -15.95
N VAL A 478 -21.78 -23.48 -14.69
CA VAL A 478 -22.58 -22.89 -13.61
C VAL A 478 -22.52 -21.37 -13.65
N ALA A 479 -21.35 -20.78 -13.89
CA ALA A 479 -21.19 -19.33 -14.05
C ALA A 479 -22.10 -18.77 -15.15
N ARG A 480 -22.20 -19.45 -16.31
CA ARG A 480 -23.11 -19.05 -17.40
C ARG A 480 -24.59 -18.99 -17.00
N LYS A 481 -25.00 -19.77 -16.00
CA LYS A 481 -26.39 -19.84 -15.50
C LYS A 481 -26.62 -18.97 -14.27
N ASN A 482 -25.56 -18.49 -13.62
CA ASN A 482 -25.62 -17.74 -12.38
C ASN A 482 -25.53 -16.24 -12.65
N LYS A 483 -26.67 -15.60 -12.93
CA LYS A 483 -26.85 -14.14 -12.86
C LYS A 483 -27.71 -13.72 -11.65
N GLY A 484 -27.55 -14.42 -10.53
CA GLY A 484 -28.45 -14.33 -9.36
C GLY A 484 -27.81 -13.64 -8.15
N ASP A 485 -28.51 -13.69 -7.02
CA ASP A 485 -28.12 -13.11 -5.72
C ASP A 485 -26.69 -13.47 -5.27
N HIS A 486 -25.81 -12.46 -5.17
CA HIS A 486 -24.41 -12.60 -4.78
C HIS A 486 -24.22 -13.09 -3.33
N THR A 487 -25.25 -12.99 -2.48
CA THR A 487 -25.20 -13.51 -1.10
C THR A 487 -25.46 -15.01 -1.02
N ARG A 488 -26.07 -15.59 -2.06
CA ARG A 488 -26.46 -17.01 -2.06
C ARG A 488 -25.67 -17.87 -3.04
N LYS A 489 -24.91 -17.26 -3.94
CA LYS A 489 -24.19 -17.97 -5.00
C LYS A 489 -22.78 -17.43 -5.16
N VAL A 490 -21.82 -18.33 -5.27
CA VAL A 490 -20.43 -18.01 -5.62
C VAL A 490 -20.38 -17.50 -7.07
N GLN A 491 -19.74 -16.35 -7.26
CA GLN A 491 -19.48 -15.77 -8.59
C GLN A 491 -18.19 -16.38 -9.16
N TRP A 492 -18.33 -17.59 -9.73
CA TRP A 492 -17.18 -18.39 -10.18
C TRP A 492 -16.37 -17.73 -11.31
N ASP A 493 -16.95 -16.82 -12.06
CA ASP A 493 -16.30 -16.01 -13.09
C ASP A 493 -15.36 -14.93 -12.52
N GLU A 494 -15.57 -14.50 -11.27
CA GLU A 494 -14.69 -13.56 -10.57
C GLU A 494 -13.53 -14.27 -9.85
N VAL A 495 -13.71 -15.54 -9.48
CA VAL A 495 -12.71 -16.32 -8.72
C VAL A 495 -11.53 -16.67 -9.63
N THR A 496 -10.35 -16.20 -9.27
CA THR A 496 -9.09 -16.45 -9.99
C THR A 496 -8.25 -17.58 -9.37
N ILE A 497 -7.30 -18.11 -10.15
CA ILE A 497 -6.32 -19.10 -9.70
C ILE A 497 -5.49 -18.59 -8.51
N GLY A 498 -5.05 -17.34 -8.55
CA GLY A 498 -4.30 -16.69 -7.48
C GLY A 498 -5.14 -16.53 -6.21
N GLN A 499 -6.42 -16.16 -6.34
CA GLN A 499 -7.33 -16.06 -5.19
C GLN A 499 -7.61 -17.43 -4.57
N LEU A 500 -7.75 -18.50 -5.35
CA LEU A 500 -7.85 -19.86 -4.80
C LEU A 500 -6.57 -20.25 -4.07
N SER A 501 -5.41 -19.95 -4.64
CA SER A 501 -4.08 -20.19 -4.04
C SER A 501 -3.90 -19.38 -2.75
N GLY A 502 -4.52 -18.21 -2.67
CA GLY A 502 -4.42 -17.29 -1.55
C GLY A 502 -5.48 -17.40 -0.46
N HIS A 503 -6.39 -18.37 -0.54
CA HIS A 503 -7.59 -18.39 0.32
C HIS A 503 -8.46 -17.11 0.22
N MET A 504 -8.42 -16.42 -0.93
CA MET A 504 -9.14 -15.18 -1.21
C MET A 504 -10.36 -15.38 -2.12
N SER A 505 -10.76 -16.62 -2.39
CA SER A 505 -11.90 -16.92 -3.27
C SER A 505 -13.27 -16.74 -2.59
N GLY A 506 -13.30 -16.55 -1.26
CA GLY A 506 -14.54 -16.37 -0.50
C GLY A 506 -15.44 -17.61 -0.38
N ILE A 507 -14.94 -18.79 -0.79
CA ILE A 507 -15.69 -20.05 -0.76
C ILE A 507 -15.53 -20.79 0.58
N SER A 508 -16.43 -21.73 0.85
CA SER A 508 -16.46 -22.46 2.12
C SER A 508 -15.20 -23.29 2.40
N ARG A 509 -14.99 -23.60 3.68
CA ARG A 509 -13.81 -24.33 4.15
C ARG A 509 -13.72 -25.74 3.58
N ASN A 510 -14.81 -26.49 3.64
CA ASN A 510 -14.87 -27.91 3.37
C ASN A 510 -16.11 -28.28 2.56
N PHE A 511 -15.98 -29.34 1.77
CA PHE A 511 -17.10 -30.10 1.21
C PHE A 511 -16.71 -31.57 1.20
N GLY A 512 -17.58 -32.47 1.67
CA GLY A 512 -17.26 -33.90 1.80
C GLY A 512 -16.17 -34.20 2.86
N PHE A 513 -15.92 -33.26 3.77
CA PHE A 513 -14.90 -33.33 4.82
C PHE A 513 -15.42 -32.64 6.09
N PHE A 514 -15.40 -33.35 7.22
CA PHE A 514 -15.91 -32.87 8.52
C PHE A 514 -17.34 -32.32 8.47
N ASP A 515 -18.24 -32.99 7.75
CA ASP A 515 -19.65 -32.60 7.74
C ASP A 515 -20.30 -32.93 9.09
N MET A 516 -20.94 -31.93 9.70
CA MET A 516 -21.53 -32.06 11.02
C MET A 516 -22.70 -33.05 11.05
N SER A 517 -23.43 -33.20 9.93
CA SER A 517 -24.52 -34.18 9.83
C SER A 517 -24.00 -35.62 9.90
N SER A 518 -22.89 -35.90 9.23
CA SER A 518 -22.19 -37.20 9.32
C SER A 518 -21.64 -37.46 10.73
N PHE A 519 -21.10 -36.43 11.40
CA PHE A 519 -20.55 -36.60 12.75
C PHE A 519 -21.64 -36.94 13.78
N ILE A 520 -22.75 -36.22 13.78
CA ILE A 520 -23.88 -36.46 14.70
C ILE A 520 -24.53 -37.84 14.45
N GLU A 521 -24.62 -38.26 13.19
CA GLU A 521 -25.17 -39.58 12.84
C GLU A 521 -24.24 -40.71 13.29
N SER A 522 -22.92 -40.53 13.15
CA SER A 522 -21.93 -41.51 13.62
C SER A 522 -21.95 -41.72 15.15
N THR A 523 -22.43 -40.73 15.92
CA THR A 523 -22.59 -40.83 17.38
C THR A 523 -23.98 -41.29 17.81
N LEU A 524 -24.90 -41.60 16.88
CA LEU A 524 -26.29 -42.04 17.11
C LEU A 524 -27.13 -41.09 17.97
N GLN A 525 -26.82 -39.79 17.96
CA GLN A 525 -27.53 -38.78 18.76
C GLN A 525 -28.56 -38.01 17.94
N ASN A 526 -29.67 -37.62 18.57
CA ASN A 526 -30.67 -36.75 17.91
C ASN A 526 -30.06 -35.36 17.66
N PRO A 527 -29.95 -34.87 16.40
CA PRO A 527 -29.42 -33.54 16.12
C PRO A 527 -30.15 -32.41 16.85
N GLU A 528 -31.45 -32.56 17.09
CA GLU A 528 -32.25 -31.53 17.79
C GLU A 528 -31.80 -31.30 19.23
N LEU A 529 -31.16 -32.30 19.86
CA LEU A 529 -30.59 -32.18 21.20
C LEU A 529 -29.50 -31.08 21.27
N TYR A 530 -28.88 -30.77 20.12
CA TYR A 530 -27.79 -29.80 20.02
C TYR A 530 -28.19 -28.51 19.27
N GLY A 531 -29.44 -28.41 18.81
CA GLY A 531 -29.98 -27.26 18.09
C GLY A 531 -30.07 -27.34 16.56
N PRO A 532 -29.30 -28.19 15.84
CA PRO A 532 -29.52 -28.40 14.40
C PRO A 532 -30.83 -29.12 14.04
N PRO A 533 -31.43 -28.84 12.87
CA PRO A 533 -32.61 -29.54 12.39
C PRO A 533 -32.29 -30.95 11.87
N ILE A 534 -33.29 -31.84 11.88
CA ILE A 534 -33.18 -33.16 11.25
C ILE A 534 -33.21 -33.01 9.73
N LEU A 535 -32.10 -33.33 9.06
CA LEU A 535 -32.00 -33.31 7.60
C LEU A 535 -32.55 -34.60 6.97
N SER A 536 -33.25 -34.48 5.83
CA SER A 536 -33.67 -35.63 5.03
C SER A 536 -32.48 -36.29 4.33
N LYS A 537 -32.62 -37.54 3.88
CA LYS A 537 -31.53 -38.28 3.21
C LYS A 537 -30.94 -37.56 1.99
N ASN A 538 -31.74 -36.76 1.28
CA ASN A 538 -31.30 -36.04 0.07
C ASN A 538 -30.59 -34.72 0.37
N GLU A 539 -30.77 -34.17 1.58
CA GLU A 539 -30.11 -32.95 2.05
C GLU A 539 -28.74 -33.25 2.67
N ARG A 540 -28.46 -34.52 2.94
CA ARG A 540 -27.18 -34.99 3.47
C ARG A 540 -26.15 -35.24 2.37
N PRO A 541 -24.86 -35.00 2.63
CA PRO A 541 -23.79 -35.40 1.73
C PRO A 541 -23.84 -36.92 1.48
N GLN A 542 -23.73 -37.32 0.21
CA GLN A 542 -23.71 -38.74 -0.19
C GLN A 542 -22.29 -39.32 -0.21
N CYS A 543 -21.30 -38.48 0.08
CA CYS A 543 -19.89 -38.83 0.12
C CYS A 543 -19.22 -37.97 1.20
N SER A 544 -18.32 -38.59 1.96
CA SER A 544 -17.59 -37.93 3.04
C SER A 544 -16.37 -38.77 3.39
N VAL A 545 -15.24 -38.11 3.66
CA VAL A 545 -14.03 -38.78 4.16
C VAL A 545 -14.07 -38.93 5.69
N SER A 546 -14.89 -38.13 6.37
CA SER A 546 -14.99 -38.14 7.83
C SER A 546 -16.06 -39.10 8.35
N ASP A 547 -16.85 -39.68 7.46
CA ASP A 547 -17.87 -40.68 7.77
C ASP A 547 -17.36 -42.06 7.31
N PRO A 548 -17.07 -43.00 8.23
CA PRO A 548 -16.58 -44.33 7.87
C PRO A 548 -17.58 -45.15 7.05
N SER A 549 -18.86 -44.79 7.06
CA SER A 549 -19.92 -45.47 6.29
C SER A 549 -20.03 -44.98 4.85
N LEU A 550 -19.40 -43.84 4.53
CA LEU A 550 -19.44 -43.21 3.21
C LEU A 550 -18.08 -43.31 2.51
N LYS A 551 -18.12 -43.28 1.17
CA LYS A 551 -16.90 -43.22 0.35
C LYS A 551 -16.43 -41.76 0.17
N PRO A 552 -15.14 -41.54 -0.12
CA PRO A 552 -14.65 -40.25 -0.58
C PRO A 552 -15.41 -39.76 -1.83
N CYS A 553 -15.60 -38.44 -1.93
CA CYS A 553 -16.30 -37.84 -3.06
C CYS A 553 -15.51 -37.97 -4.37
N SER A 554 -16.15 -38.48 -5.42
CA SER A 554 -15.62 -38.37 -6.78
C SER A 554 -15.68 -36.92 -7.29
N ARG A 555 -14.88 -36.57 -8.31
CA ARG A 555 -14.94 -35.26 -9.00
C ARG A 555 -16.37 -34.82 -9.35
N LYS A 556 -17.19 -35.75 -9.85
CA LYS A 556 -18.60 -35.49 -10.21
C LYS A 556 -19.46 -35.16 -8.97
N GLU A 557 -19.32 -35.93 -7.90
CA GLU A 557 -20.06 -35.71 -6.64
C GLU A 557 -19.60 -34.40 -5.97
N PHE A 558 -18.29 -34.11 -6.00
CA PHE A 558 -17.69 -32.87 -5.52
C PHE A 558 -18.26 -31.63 -6.22
N PHE A 559 -18.20 -31.57 -7.56
CA PHE A 559 -18.73 -30.42 -8.30
C PHE A 559 -20.25 -30.30 -8.19
N LYS A 560 -20.99 -31.41 -8.12
CA LYS A 560 -22.44 -31.39 -7.84
C LYS A 560 -22.73 -30.74 -6.48
N GLY A 561 -21.88 -31.01 -5.50
CA GLY A 561 -21.97 -30.47 -4.15
C GLY A 561 -21.67 -28.97 -4.06
N ILE A 562 -20.49 -28.55 -4.54
CA ILE A 562 -20.05 -27.16 -4.43
C ILE A 562 -20.79 -26.19 -5.37
N THR A 563 -21.64 -26.72 -6.25
CA THR A 563 -22.52 -25.92 -7.12
C THR A 563 -24.01 -26.07 -6.75
N ALA A 564 -24.31 -26.79 -5.66
CA ALA A 564 -25.66 -26.92 -5.14
C ALA A 564 -26.19 -25.59 -4.57
N GLN A 565 -27.51 -25.46 -4.48
CA GLN A 565 -28.15 -24.27 -3.90
C GLN A 565 -27.86 -24.07 -2.41
N SER A 566 -27.44 -25.12 -1.72
CA SER A 566 -27.04 -25.10 -0.31
C SER A 566 -25.57 -24.71 -0.11
N PHE A 567 -24.80 -24.53 -1.18
CA PHE A 567 -23.40 -24.12 -1.11
C PHE A 567 -23.29 -22.60 -1.25
N PHE A 568 -23.23 -21.92 -0.10
CA PHE A 568 -23.21 -20.46 -0.03
C PHE A 568 -21.76 -19.91 -0.01
N PRO A 569 -21.51 -18.73 -0.62
CA PRO A 569 -20.26 -18.01 -0.40
C PRO A 569 -20.16 -17.58 1.07
N ILE A 570 -18.95 -17.59 1.63
CA ILE A 570 -18.67 -17.07 2.98
C ILE A 570 -18.50 -15.55 2.94
N THR A 571 -17.90 -15.06 1.86
CA THR A 571 -17.65 -13.64 1.60
C THR A 571 -17.51 -13.43 0.09
N SER A 572 -17.55 -12.18 -0.37
CA SER A 572 -17.25 -11.88 -1.77
C SER A 572 -15.79 -12.19 -2.10
N THR A 573 -15.54 -12.50 -3.37
CA THR A 573 -14.20 -12.74 -3.89
C THR A 573 -13.27 -11.56 -3.53
N ALA A 574 -12.06 -11.87 -3.09
CA ALA A 574 -11.03 -10.92 -2.67
C ALA A 574 -11.35 -10.00 -1.47
N ASN A 575 -12.45 -10.22 -0.74
CA ASN A 575 -12.81 -9.36 0.38
C ASN A 575 -11.96 -9.60 1.63
N THR A 576 -11.79 -10.86 2.04
CA THR A 576 -11.00 -11.23 3.23
C THR A 576 -10.54 -12.69 3.12
N PRO A 577 -9.37 -13.06 3.67
CA PRO A 577 -8.89 -14.43 3.57
C PRO A 577 -9.78 -15.39 4.37
N VAL A 578 -10.27 -16.44 3.70
CA VAL A 578 -11.06 -17.52 4.28
C VAL A 578 -10.43 -18.85 3.91
N TYR A 579 -9.85 -19.53 4.91
CA TYR A 579 -9.18 -20.81 4.71
C TYR A 579 -10.12 -21.84 4.06
N SER A 580 -9.68 -22.42 2.94
CA SER A 580 -10.49 -23.36 2.15
C SER A 580 -9.68 -24.53 1.62
N ASN A 581 -10.08 -25.75 2.00
CA ASN A 581 -9.61 -26.98 1.40
C ASN A 581 -10.23 -27.18 0.00
N VAL A 582 -11.49 -26.76 -0.16
CA VAL A 582 -12.22 -26.78 -1.45
C VAL A 582 -11.44 -26.02 -2.52
N ALA A 583 -10.87 -24.86 -2.19
CA ALA A 583 -10.07 -24.06 -3.11
C ALA A 583 -8.88 -24.85 -3.70
N TYR A 584 -8.21 -25.65 -2.88
CA TYR A 584 -7.03 -26.41 -3.29
C TYR A 584 -7.36 -27.64 -4.13
N GLN A 585 -8.50 -28.27 -3.87
CA GLN A 585 -9.01 -29.32 -4.75
C GLN A 585 -9.41 -28.76 -6.12
N ILE A 586 -10.02 -27.56 -6.16
CA ILE A 586 -10.30 -26.85 -7.41
C ILE A 586 -9.01 -26.48 -8.14
N LEU A 587 -7.97 -26.02 -7.44
CA LEU A 587 -6.66 -25.74 -8.03
C LEU A 587 -6.03 -26.96 -8.70
N ALA A 588 -6.12 -28.13 -8.07
CA ALA A 588 -5.64 -29.37 -8.67
C ALA A 588 -6.35 -29.65 -10.01
N TYR A 589 -7.69 -29.55 -10.05
CA TYR A 589 -8.45 -29.71 -11.29
C TYR A 589 -8.19 -28.62 -12.34
N ALA A 590 -7.96 -27.39 -11.90
CA ALA A 590 -7.59 -26.30 -12.80
C ALA A 590 -6.22 -26.56 -13.45
N LEU A 591 -5.26 -27.05 -12.68
CA LEU A 591 -3.95 -27.46 -13.18
C LEU A 591 -4.04 -28.63 -14.18
N GLU A 592 -4.91 -29.62 -13.93
CA GLU A 592 -5.19 -30.67 -14.91
C GLU A 592 -5.77 -30.08 -16.22
N GLY A 593 -6.66 -29.09 -16.10
CA GLY A 593 -7.19 -28.36 -17.26
C GLY A 593 -6.11 -27.59 -18.04
N MET A 594 -5.15 -26.99 -17.34
CA MET A 594 -4.03 -26.24 -17.95
C MET A 594 -3.02 -27.17 -18.65
N THR A 595 -2.64 -28.26 -17.99
CA THR A 595 -1.55 -29.15 -18.44
C THR A 595 -2.04 -30.32 -19.29
N ARG A 596 -3.35 -30.62 -19.24
CA ARG A 596 -3.97 -31.84 -19.78
C ARG A 596 -3.38 -33.14 -19.22
N LYS A 597 -2.75 -33.08 -18.04
CA LYS A 597 -2.20 -34.23 -17.31
C LYS A 597 -3.01 -34.43 -16.02
N PRO A 598 -3.24 -35.68 -15.59
CA PRO A 598 -3.74 -35.94 -14.24
C PRO A 598 -2.78 -35.38 -13.20
N PHE A 599 -3.30 -34.86 -12.09
CA PHE A 599 -2.49 -34.19 -11.05
C PHE A 599 -1.32 -35.07 -10.54
N GLY A 600 -1.57 -36.35 -10.30
CA GLY A 600 -0.54 -37.30 -9.85
C GLY A 600 0.63 -37.49 -10.83
N LYS A 601 0.42 -37.24 -12.13
CA LYS A 601 1.52 -37.26 -13.12
C LYS A 601 2.36 -35.99 -13.04
N SER A 602 1.73 -34.83 -12.90
CA SER A 602 2.45 -33.58 -12.67
C SER A 602 3.22 -33.59 -11.35
N PHE A 603 2.68 -34.23 -10.30
CA PHE A 603 3.38 -34.49 -9.05
C PHE A 603 4.66 -35.31 -9.23
N GLN A 604 4.58 -36.40 -10.00
CA GLN A 604 5.75 -37.22 -10.29
C GLN A 604 6.81 -36.42 -11.05
N SER A 605 6.44 -35.84 -12.19
CA SER A 605 7.39 -35.24 -13.14
C SER A 605 7.98 -33.92 -12.65
N SER A 606 7.23 -33.15 -11.87
CA SER A 606 7.63 -31.80 -11.45
C SER A 606 8.19 -31.76 -10.03
N LEU A 607 7.98 -32.81 -9.22
CA LEU A 607 8.51 -32.86 -7.85
C LEU A 607 9.36 -34.09 -7.56
N LEU A 608 8.78 -35.30 -7.67
CA LEU A 608 9.43 -36.51 -7.16
C LEU A 608 10.69 -36.86 -7.97
N ASP A 609 10.60 -36.81 -9.30
CA ASP A 609 11.72 -37.16 -10.18
C ASP A 609 12.86 -36.13 -10.08
N PRO A 610 12.63 -34.80 -10.15
CA PRO A 610 13.71 -33.82 -10.10
C PRO A 610 14.43 -33.75 -8.75
N LEU A 611 13.70 -33.90 -7.63
CA LEU A 611 14.28 -33.82 -6.28
C LEU A 611 14.71 -35.19 -5.74
N SER A 612 14.53 -36.27 -6.51
CA SER A 612 14.89 -37.64 -6.12
C SER A 612 14.29 -38.09 -4.79
N VAL A 613 13.08 -37.62 -4.46
CA VAL A 613 12.43 -37.92 -3.18
C VAL A 613 11.71 -39.27 -3.25
N LYS A 614 12.13 -40.24 -2.43
CA LYS A 614 11.69 -41.65 -2.57
C LYS A 614 10.56 -42.07 -1.63
N ARG A 615 10.38 -41.38 -0.49
CA ARG A 615 9.41 -41.75 0.56
C ARG A 615 8.25 -40.76 0.73
N THR A 616 7.96 -39.99 -0.31
CA THR A 616 6.88 -39.00 -0.34
C THR A 616 5.79 -39.45 -1.33
N GLY A 617 4.53 -39.35 -0.93
CA GLY A 617 3.40 -39.74 -1.77
C GLY A 617 2.13 -38.96 -1.45
N LEU A 618 1.15 -39.01 -2.36
CA LEU A 618 -0.18 -38.40 -2.17
C LEU A 618 -1.03 -39.17 -1.15
N GLU A 619 -0.73 -40.45 -0.98
CA GLU A 619 -1.45 -41.37 -0.09
C GLU A 619 -0.47 -42.08 0.84
N ALA A 620 -0.98 -42.57 1.97
CA ALA A 620 -0.19 -43.38 2.88
C ALA A 620 0.30 -44.65 2.14
N PRO A 621 1.58 -45.05 2.32
CA PRO A 621 2.11 -46.22 1.66
C PRO A 621 1.39 -47.49 2.15
N LYS A 622 1.14 -48.43 1.22
CA LYS A 622 0.57 -49.74 1.57
C LYS A 622 1.49 -50.55 2.48
N SER A 623 2.81 -50.42 2.28
CA SER A 623 3.82 -50.92 3.20
C SER A 623 3.89 -50.00 4.42
N LYS A 624 3.79 -50.58 5.62
CA LYS A 624 3.94 -49.87 6.89
C LYS A 624 5.39 -49.79 7.35
N GLU A 625 6.34 -50.16 6.49
CA GLU A 625 7.76 -50.15 6.82
C GLU A 625 8.22 -48.75 7.26
N ASN A 626 8.81 -48.66 8.46
CA ASN A 626 9.34 -47.43 9.03
C ASN A 626 8.36 -46.25 8.92
N ALA A 627 7.14 -46.45 9.42
CA ALA A 627 6.08 -45.49 9.63
C ALA A 627 5.80 -45.27 11.14
N MET A 628 5.40 -44.05 11.50
CA MET A 628 4.86 -43.71 12.82
C MET A 628 3.34 -43.76 12.79
N ILE A 629 2.71 -44.62 13.59
CA ILE A 629 1.25 -44.82 13.67
C ILE A 629 0.82 -44.73 15.14
N PRO A 630 0.41 -43.55 15.66
CA PRO A 630 -0.03 -43.42 17.04
C PRO A 630 -1.35 -44.15 17.28
N GLU A 631 -1.49 -44.80 18.43
CA GLU A 631 -2.67 -45.61 18.81
C GLU A 631 -2.93 -46.80 17.85
N ASN A 632 -3.65 -46.55 16.75
CA ASN A 632 -3.92 -47.53 15.70
C ASN A 632 -4.24 -46.82 14.38
N GLU A 633 -4.34 -47.57 13.28
CA GLU A 633 -4.55 -47.01 11.95
C GLU A 633 -5.86 -46.22 11.79
N GLN A 634 -6.93 -46.67 12.45
CA GLN A 634 -8.24 -46.03 12.36
C GLN A 634 -8.27 -44.72 13.15
N LEU A 635 -7.78 -44.71 14.39
CA LEU A 635 -7.74 -43.51 15.24
C LEU A 635 -6.71 -42.49 14.76
N SER A 636 -5.54 -42.92 14.30
CA SER A 636 -4.53 -42.03 13.72
C SER A 636 -4.93 -41.47 12.36
N TRP A 637 -5.92 -42.09 11.71
CA TRP A 637 -6.26 -41.91 10.31
C TRP A 637 -5.15 -42.35 9.36
N TRP A 638 -4.32 -43.33 9.70
CA TRP A 638 -3.31 -43.84 8.76
C TRP A 638 -3.93 -44.47 7.50
N ASN A 639 -5.03 -45.22 7.65
CA ASN A 639 -5.70 -45.95 6.56
C ASN A 639 -6.75 -45.11 5.79
N ILE A 640 -6.90 -43.82 6.11
CA ILE A 640 -7.90 -42.94 5.49
C ILE A 640 -7.29 -42.20 4.29
N THR A 641 -7.84 -42.43 3.08
CA THR A 641 -7.51 -41.64 1.88
C THR A 641 -8.34 -40.36 1.84
N THR A 642 -7.70 -39.24 1.53
CA THR A 642 -8.38 -37.96 1.29
C THR A 642 -8.73 -37.75 -0.19
N ALA A 643 -8.45 -38.74 -1.04
CA ALA A 643 -8.63 -38.70 -2.49
C ALA A 643 -8.07 -37.39 -3.10
N ASP A 644 -8.81 -36.77 -4.02
CA ASP A 644 -8.42 -35.56 -4.75
C ASP A 644 -8.24 -34.30 -3.86
N GLY A 645 -8.34 -34.41 -2.53
CA GLY A 645 -8.16 -33.31 -1.58
C GLY A 645 -6.71 -33.05 -1.12
N SER A 646 -5.71 -33.78 -1.65
CA SER A 646 -4.29 -33.73 -1.24
C SER A 646 -3.35 -32.95 -2.20
N PRO A 647 -2.80 -31.78 -1.80
CA PRO A 647 -1.93 -30.93 -2.67
C PRO A 647 -0.33 -31.17 -2.72
N SER A 648 0.51 -30.65 -3.70
CA SER A 648 2.06 -30.80 -3.95
C SER A 648 2.96 -29.75 -4.81
N SER A 649 4.35 -29.53 -4.66
CA SER A 649 5.22 -28.35 -4.05
C SER A 649 6.53 -27.64 -4.62
N GLU A 650 6.89 -26.35 -4.23
CA GLU A 650 7.94 -25.23 -4.59
C GLU A 650 7.71 -23.80 -5.37
N THR A 651 8.80 -23.04 -5.67
CA THR A 651 9.08 -21.72 -6.38
C THR A 651 8.71 -20.34 -5.82
N ARG A 652 9.70 -19.43 -5.76
CA ARG A 652 9.86 -18.22 -4.92
C ARG A 652 8.89 -17.03 -5.08
N SER A 653 8.09 -16.88 -6.14
CA SER A 653 7.18 -15.71 -6.30
C SER A 653 5.96 -15.77 -5.36
N TRP A 654 5.57 -16.97 -4.95
CA TRP A 654 4.49 -17.23 -3.99
C TRP A 654 4.80 -16.87 -2.53
N MET A 655 6.08 -16.63 -2.20
CA MET A 655 6.55 -16.30 -0.85
C MET A 655 6.34 -14.82 -0.56
N LYS A 656 5.23 -14.22 -1.00
CA LYS A 656 4.86 -12.85 -0.63
C LYS A 656 3.43 -12.86 -0.10
N PRO A 657 3.12 -12.00 0.90
CA PRO A 657 1.75 -11.87 1.36
C PRO A 657 0.89 -11.39 0.20
N ILE A 658 -0.27 -12.02 0.04
CA ILE A 658 -1.36 -11.53 -0.83
C ILE A 658 -2.20 -10.54 -0.04
N THR A 659 -2.40 -10.82 1.25
CA THR A 659 -3.18 -10.00 2.17
C THR A 659 -2.68 -10.19 3.60
N HIS A 660 -2.97 -9.22 4.44
CA HIS A 660 -2.79 -9.32 5.89
C HIS A 660 -4.05 -9.92 6.54
N THR A 661 -3.88 -10.50 7.72
CA THR A 661 -5.03 -10.87 8.58
C THR A 661 -5.32 -9.72 9.56
N ALA A 662 -6.29 -9.91 10.46
CA ALA A 662 -6.53 -8.96 11.55
C ALA A 662 -5.41 -8.99 12.62
N ASP A 663 -4.59 -10.04 12.65
CA ASP A 663 -3.40 -10.14 13.50
C ASP A 663 -2.19 -9.55 12.76
N THR A 664 -1.55 -8.54 13.37
CA THR A 664 -0.38 -7.84 12.82
C THR A 664 0.85 -8.73 12.69
N HIS A 665 0.86 -9.87 13.39
CA HIS A 665 1.88 -10.90 13.30
C HIS A 665 1.58 -11.95 12.23
N MET A 666 0.45 -11.88 11.52
CA MET A 666 0.04 -12.91 10.59
C MET A 666 -0.48 -12.36 9.25
N SER A 667 0.09 -12.86 8.17
CA SER A 667 -0.34 -12.59 6.79
C SER A 667 -0.57 -13.89 6.02
N VAL A 668 -1.33 -13.81 4.94
CA VAL A 668 -1.64 -14.95 4.06
C VAL A 668 -1.00 -14.74 2.69
N GLY A 669 -0.13 -15.66 2.30
CA GLY A 669 0.46 -15.80 0.97
C GLY A 669 -0.23 -16.89 0.15
N MET A 670 0.38 -17.30 -0.96
CA MET A 670 -0.09 -18.45 -1.74
C MET A 670 0.77 -19.65 -1.35
N PRO A 671 0.35 -20.64 -0.54
CA PRO A 671 -0.62 -20.67 0.57
C PRO A 671 -0.11 -20.12 1.91
N TRP A 672 1.10 -19.56 1.95
CA TRP A 672 1.86 -19.39 3.19
C TRP A 672 1.08 -18.71 4.32
N GLU A 673 1.17 -19.28 5.52
CA GLU A 673 0.85 -18.59 6.76
C GLU A 673 2.11 -17.85 7.19
N ILE A 674 2.21 -16.58 6.84
CA ILE A 674 3.42 -15.77 7.05
C ILE A 674 3.34 -15.19 8.45
N ARG A 675 4.24 -15.63 9.33
CA ARG A 675 4.36 -15.15 10.71
C ARG A 675 5.44 -14.10 10.82
N ARG A 676 5.07 -12.90 11.24
CA ARG A 676 5.98 -11.80 11.49
C ARG A 676 6.51 -11.85 12.92
N THR A 677 7.83 -11.83 13.07
CA THR A 677 8.51 -11.80 14.37
C THR A 677 9.56 -10.71 14.42
N TYR A 678 10.02 -10.38 15.62
CA TYR A 678 11.11 -9.44 15.86
C TYR A 678 12.33 -10.21 16.35
N ILE A 679 13.49 -9.96 15.73
CA ILE A 679 14.76 -10.53 16.17
C ILE A 679 15.71 -9.42 16.64
N PRO A 680 16.56 -9.67 17.65
CA PRO A 680 17.60 -8.73 18.06
C PRO A 680 18.63 -8.49 16.96
N VAL A 681 19.10 -7.25 16.83
CA VAL A 681 20.18 -6.84 15.92
C VAL A 681 21.16 -5.96 16.68
N GLY A 682 22.44 -6.32 16.66
CA GLY A 682 23.49 -5.52 17.28
C GLY A 682 23.35 -5.44 18.81
N ARG A 683 23.58 -4.26 19.40
CA ARG A 683 23.60 -4.05 20.86
C ARG A 683 22.26 -3.58 21.44
N SER A 684 21.40 -2.94 20.65
CA SER A 684 20.17 -2.31 21.14
C SER A 684 19.00 -2.32 20.14
N GLY A 685 19.17 -2.86 18.92
CA GLY A 685 18.15 -2.85 17.89
C GLY A 685 17.31 -4.14 17.81
N THR A 686 16.13 -4.05 17.23
CA THR A 686 15.37 -5.21 16.74
C THR A 686 14.95 -4.97 15.29
N ARG A 687 14.81 -6.05 14.51
CA ARG A 687 14.24 -5.95 13.15
C ARG A 687 13.11 -6.95 12.94
N VAL A 688 12.24 -6.58 12.02
CA VAL A 688 11.14 -7.43 11.54
C VAL A 688 11.69 -8.53 10.64
N VAL A 689 11.24 -9.76 10.88
CA VAL A 689 11.49 -10.95 10.04
C VAL A 689 10.17 -11.64 9.77
N ASP A 690 9.90 -11.92 8.51
CA ASP A 690 8.75 -12.72 8.08
C ASP A 690 9.17 -14.19 7.93
N LEU A 691 8.57 -15.05 8.76
CA LEU A 691 8.71 -16.50 8.72
C LEU A 691 7.60 -17.10 7.87
N TYR A 692 7.97 -17.88 6.88
CA TYR A 692 7.04 -18.52 5.96
C TYR A 692 6.69 -19.88 6.54
N THR A 693 5.49 -19.96 7.10
CA THR A 693 5.04 -21.16 7.79
C THR A 693 3.89 -21.84 7.07
N LYS A 694 3.81 -23.15 7.23
CA LYS A 694 2.56 -23.87 6.99
C LYS A 694 2.42 -24.99 8.00
N ASN A 695 1.30 -24.98 8.70
CA ASN A 695 0.88 -26.11 9.50
C ASN A 695 0.01 -27.09 8.70
N GLY A 696 -0.02 -28.33 9.15
CA GLY A 696 -0.89 -29.37 8.65
C GLY A 696 -1.31 -30.28 9.77
N ALA A 697 -2.58 -30.67 9.77
CA ALA A 697 -3.14 -31.59 10.74
C ALA A 697 -4.03 -32.60 10.04
N ILE A 698 -3.89 -33.87 10.39
CA ILE A 698 -4.77 -34.95 9.95
C ILE A 698 -4.76 -36.05 11.01
N GLY A 699 -5.92 -36.45 11.52
CA GLY A 699 -6.02 -37.42 12.62
C GLY A 699 -5.17 -37.03 13.84
N LEU A 700 -4.24 -37.92 14.22
CA LEU A 700 -3.28 -37.72 15.31
C LEU A 700 -1.92 -37.20 14.85
N TYR A 701 -1.82 -36.69 13.62
CA TYR A 701 -0.60 -36.10 13.06
C TYR A 701 -0.73 -34.57 12.98
N THR A 702 0.35 -33.90 13.33
CA THR A 702 0.59 -32.49 13.05
C THR A 702 1.96 -32.33 12.40
N THR A 703 2.06 -31.44 11.43
CA THR A 703 3.34 -31.01 10.85
C THR A 703 3.38 -29.50 10.76
N ILE A 704 4.58 -28.94 10.90
CA ILE A 704 4.84 -27.56 10.55
C ILE A 704 6.17 -27.46 9.80
N ILE A 705 6.16 -26.68 8.73
CA ILE A 705 7.35 -26.22 8.03
C ILE A 705 7.48 -24.73 8.31
N VAL A 706 8.68 -24.28 8.65
CA VAL A 706 9.03 -22.88 8.86
C VAL A 706 10.27 -22.58 8.03
N LEU A 707 10.18 -21.56 7.17
CA LEU A 707 11.31 -21.04 6.42
C LEU A 707 11.57 -19.59 6.81
N SER A 708 12.84 -19.24 6.98
CA SER A 708 13.31 -17.86 7.08
C SER A 708 14.20 -17.54 5.88
N PRO A 709 13.63 -17.01 4.79
CA PRO A 709 14.39 -16.66 3.60
C PRO A 709 15.53 -15.67 3.88
N ASP A 710 15.32 -14.75 4.83
CA ASP A 710 16.32 -13.76 5.23
C ASP A 710 17.64 -14.39 5.73
N HIS A 711 17.54 -15.58 6.33
CA HIS A 711 18.68 -16.29 6.90
C HIS A 711 19.10 -17.51 6.06
N GLU A 712 18.32 -17.87 5.03
CA GLU A 712 18.40 -19.16 4.34
C GLU A 712 18.39 -20.37 5.28
N VAL A 713 17.67 -20.25 6.40
CA VAL A 713 17.47 -21.31 7.39
C VAL A 713 16.00 -21.69 7.42
N GLY A 714 15.74 -22.98 7.57
CA GLY A 714 14.39 -23.52 7.79
C GLY A 714 14.40 -24.65 8.79
N PHE A 715 13.22 -25.01 9.28
CA PHE A 715 13.04 -26.20 10.10
C PHE A 715 11.67 -26.84 9.87
N VAL A 716 11.61 -28.14 10.09
CA VAL A 716 10.40 -28.95 10.04
C VAL A 716 10.22 -29.65 11.38
N ALA A 717 8.98 -29.69 11.86
CA ALA A 717 8.59 -30.54 12.99
C ALA A 717 7.47 -31.49 12.56
N LEU A 718 7.72 -32.79 12.66
CA LEU A 718 6.76 -33.88 12.47
C LEU A 718 6.31 -34.36 13.86
N ILE A 719 5.01 -34.34 14.14
CA ILE A 719 4.45 -34.57 15.48
C ILE A 719 3.32 -35.59 15.36
N ALA A 720 3.34 -36.63 16.20
CA ALA A 720 2.32 -37.66 16.24
C ALA A 720 1.94 -38.02 17.69
N GLY A 721 0.67 -37.82 18.06
CA GLY A 721 0.18 -38.09 19.41
C GLY A 721 -1.04 -37.26 19.81
N THR A 722 -1.56 -37.49 21.01
CA THR A 722 -2.78 -36.86 21.53
C THR A 722 -2.58 -35.39 21.93
N ASN A 723 -1.39 -35.04 22.44
CA ASN A 723 -1.03 -33.65 22.79
C ASN A 723 -0.29 -32.91 21.67
N ARG A 724 -0.46 -33.34 20.41
CA ARG A 724 0.17 -32.74 19.23
C ARG A 724 -0.08 -31.24 19.05
N ALA A 725 -1.17 -30.71 19.62
CA ALA A 725 -1.51 -29.29 19.55
C ALA A 725 -0.60 -28.42 20.44
N TYR A 726 -0.25 -28.89 21.63
CA TYR A 726 0.67 -28.19 22.53
C TYR A 726 2.09 -28.15 21.94
N MET A 727 2.55 -29.28 21.41
CA MET A 727 3.86 -29.40 20.78
C MET A 727 3.99 -28.56 19.50
N LEU A 728 2.89 -28.32 18.79
CA LEU A 728 2.86 -27.45 17.62
C LEU A 728 3.18 -25.99 17.96
N SER A 729 2.79 -25.51 19.14
CA SER A 729 3.15 -24.15 19.58
C SER A 729 4.56 -24.11 20.15
N TYR A 730 4.94 -25.11 20.95
CA TYR A 730 6.19 -25.09 21.70
C TYR A 730 7.45 -25.29 20.83
N LEU A 731 7.47 -26.31 19.96
CA LEU A 731 8.68 -26.67 19.21
C LEU A 731 9.13 -25.57 18.23
N PRO A 732 8.23 -24.95 17.44
CA PRO A 732 8.63 -23.88 16.52
C PRO A 732 9.13 -22.64 17.25
N ASP A 733 8.54 -22.31 18.40
CA ASP A 733 8.96 -21.16 19.21
C ASP A 733 10.36 -21.40 19.79
N LEU A 734 10.61 -22.59 20.36
CA LEU A 734 11.94 -22.97 20.87
C LEU A 734 13.02 -22.92 19.78
N LEU A 735 12.75 -23.53 18.62
CA LEU A 735 13.66 -23.54 17.47
C LEU A 735 13.87 -22.13 16.92
N GLY A 736 12.80 -21.35 16.74
CA GLY A 736 12.84 -19.99 16.20
C GLY A 736 13.60 -19.03 17.11
N GLN A 737 13.33 -19.04 18.42
CA GLN A 737 13.98 -18.18 19.40
C GLN A 737 15.48 -18.50 19.57
N THR A 738 15.89 -19.74 19.31
CA THR A 738 17.30 -20.14 19.44
C THR A 738 18.07 -19.97 18.12
N LEU A 739 17.51 -20.42 17.00
CA LEU A 739 18.22 -20.48 15.72
C LEU A 739 18.24 -19.14 14.99
N LEU A 740 17.17 -18.34 15.03
CA LEU A 740 17.10 -17.10 14.24
C LEU A 740 18.09 -16.05 14.75
N PRO A 741 18.20 -15.77 16.07
CA PRO A 741 19.21 -14.83 16.56
C PRO A 741 20.64 -15.32 16.30
N ALA A 742 20.88 -16.63 16.40
CA ALA A 742 22.19 -17.22 16.11
C ALA A 742 22.56 -17.08 14.62
N ALA A 743 21.59 -17.28 13.71
CA ALA A 743 21.76 -17.08 12.28
C ALA A 743 22.06 -15.62 11.95
N GLU A 744 21.30 -14.69 12.53
CA GLU A 744 21.49 -13.24 12.34
C GLU A 744 22.87 -12.78 12.80
N ASN A 745 23.30 -13.18 14.01
CA ASN A 745 24.63 -12.85 14.53
C ASN A 745 25.75 -13.43 13.68
N THR A 746 25.60 -14.67 13.21
CA THR A 746 26.57 -15.31 12.33
C THR A 746 26.67 -14.61 10.97
N ALA A 747 25.54 -14.17 10.41
CA ALA A 747 25.50 -13.38 9.18
C ALA A 747 26.16 -12.02 9.37
N ARG A 748 25.93 -11.37 10.52
CA ARG A 748 26.57 -10.11 10.90
C ARG A 748 28.10 -10.25 10.96
N ASP A 749 28.62 -11.23 11.69
CA ASP A 749 30.07 -11.42 11.86
C ASP A 749 30.77 -11.78 10.53
N THR A 750 30.09 -12.59 9.70
CA THR A 750 30.54 -12.90 8.34
C THR A 750 30.57 -11.64 7.48
N ALA A 751 29.55 -10.78 7.56
CA ALA A 751 29.47 -9.53 6.83
C ALA A 751 30.55 -8.53 7.26
N VAL A 752 30.88 -8.45 8.56
CA VAL A 752 32.03 -7.65 9.06
C VAL A 752 33.31 -8.11 8.37
N THR A 753 33.60 -9.40 8.40
CA THR A 753 34.84 -9.97 7.85
C THR A 753 34.94 -9.77 6.33
N ARG A 754 33.81 -9.81 5.62
CA ARG A 754 33.77 -9.70 4.15
C ARG A 754 33.74 -8.27 3.62
N PHE A 755 33.05 -7.35 4.31
CA PHE A 755 32.68 -6.06 3.73
C PHE A 755 33.12 -4.85 4.56
N ALA A 756 33.45 -5.01 5.85
CA ALA A 756 33.98 -3.89 6.63
C ALA A 756 35.47 -3.66 6.30
N GLY A 757 35.87 -2.41 6.13
CA GLY A 757 37.23 -2.05 5.78
C GLY A 757 37.35 -0.74 5.01
N THR A 758 38.59 -0.41 4.62
CA THR A 758 38.90 0.73 3.75
C THR A 758 39.15 0.22 2.33
N PHE A 759 38.42 0.75 1.36
CA PHE A 759 38.55 0.44 -0.06
C PHE A 759 39.11 1.65 -0.80
N GLU A 760 40.17 1.44 -1.57
CA GLU A 760 40.85 2.50 -2.33
C GLU A 760 40.84 2.19 -3.83
N GLY A 761 40.41 3.17 -4.62
CA GLY A 761 40.46 3.16 -6.07
C GLY A 761 41.17 4.40 -6.61
N PRO A 762 41.41 4.50 -7.93
CA PRO A 762 42.29 5.51 -8.53
C PRO A 762 41.96 6.98 -8.19
N LYS A 763 40.69 7.27 -7.89
CA LYS A 763 40.21 8.60 -7.50
C LYS A 763 39.17 8.53 -6.39
N SER A 764 39.01 7.41 -5.69
CA SER A 764 37.96 7.27 -4.67
C SER A 764 38.42 6.44 -3.50
N ARG A 765 38.03 6.83 -2.30
CA ARG A 765 38.28 6.10 -1.06
C ARG A 765 36.98 5.97 -0.29
N LEU A 766 36.68 4.76 0.16
CA LEU A 766 35.44 4.38 0.82
C LEU A 766 35.77 3.64 2.13
N ILE A 767 35.15 4.02 3.24
CA ILE A 767 35.28 3.34 4.53
C ILE A 767 33.93 2.77 4.92
N VAL A 768 33.87 1.43 4.98
CA VAL A 768 32.69 0.68 5.40
C VAL A 768 32.92 0.15 6.81
N THR A 769 31.96 0.39 7.71
CA THR A 769 32.00 -0.08 9.10
C THR A 769 30.69 -0.78 9.46
N MET A 770 30.70 -1.57 10.52
CA MET A 770 29.50 -2.22 11.03
C MET A 770 28.91 -1.42 12.18
N SER A 771 27.61 -1.10 12.08
CA SER A 771 26.77 -0.60 13.17
C SER A 771 25.76 -1.70 13.52
N ASP A 772 24.45 -1.42 13.37
CA ASP A 772 23.40 -2.44 13.33
C ASP A 772 23.33 -3.09 11.95
N THR A 773 23.70 -2.35 10.89
CA THR A 773 23.91 -2.84 9.52
C THR A 773 25.26 -2.36 8.99
N LEU A 774 25.61 -2.72 7.74
CA LEU A 774 26.77 -2.17 7.03
C LEU A 774 26.51 -0.68 6.70
N VAL A 775 27.42 0.20 7.14
CA VAL A 775 27.35 1.64 6.89
C VAL A 775 28.62 2.16 6.25
N VAL A 776 28.46 3.02 5.25
CA VAL A 776 29.55 3.83 4.71
C VAL A 776 29.64 5.09 5.56
N ARG A 777 30.77 5.26 6.27
CA ARG A 777 31.01 6.44 7.13
C ARG A 777 31.82 7.53 6.45
N ASN A 778 32.65 7.16 5.47
CA ASN A 778 33.46 8.12 4.74
C ASN A 778 33.54 7.68 3.29
N TRP A 779 33.19 8.57 2.38
CA TRP A 779 33.33 8.34 0.95
C TRP A 779 33.87 9.59 0.29
N THR A 780 35.12 9.53 -0.17
CA THR A 780 35.73 10.62 -0.95
C THR A 780 35.91 10.21 -2.39
N ARG A 781 35.72 11.16 -3.30
CA ARG A 781 36.03 11.01 -4.73
C ARG A 781 36.70 12.29 -5.25
N ALA A 782 37.93 12.16 -5.74
CA ALA A 782 38.76 13.26 -6.26
C ALA A 782 38.86 14.47 -5.30
N GLY A 783 38.94 14.20 -3.99
CA GLY A 783 39.03 15.24 -2.95
C GLY A 783 37.68 15.77 -2.45
N VAL A 784 36.55 15.34 -3.03
CA VAL A 784 35.19 15.72 -2.61
C VAL A 784 34.60 14.64 -1.71
N ASP A 785 34.03 15.02 -0.57
CA ASP A 785 33.24 14.13 0.28
C ASP A 785 31.85 13.93 -0.35
N VAL A 786 31.60 12.71 -0.80
CA VAL A 786 30.38 12.31 -1.52
C VAL A 786 29.17 12.27 -0.60
N LEU A 787 29.35 11.89 0.68
CA LEU A 787 28.26 11.84 1.64
C LEU A 787 27.85 13.24 2.07
N ALA A 788 28.82 14.11 2.35
CA ALA A 788 28.57 15.51 2.69
C ALA A 788 27.97 16.27 1.49
N MET A 789 28.43 16.01 0.26
CA MET A 789 27.82 16.55 -0.95
C MET A 789 26.36 16.10 -1.08
N GLN A 790 26.08 14.81 -0.92
CA GLN A 790 24.72 14.29 -0.99
C GLN A 790 23.83 14.92 0.09
N ALA A 791 24.31 15.04 1.32
CA ALA A 791 23.59 15.71 2.40
C ALA A 791 23.30 17.17 2.10
N ALA A 792 24.29 17.91 1.59
CA ALA A 792 24.14 19.31 1.21
C ALA A 792 23.15 19.50 0.05
N LEU A 793 23.05 18.54 -0.86
CA LEU A 793 22.08 18.55 -1.96
C LEU A 793 20.66 18.13 -1.52
N THR A 794 20.56 17.18 -0.58
CA THR A 794 19.28 16.60 -0.15
C THR A 794 18.63 17.42 0.97
N TRP A 795 19.44 17.99 1.86
CA TRP A 795 19.03 18.74 3.05
C TRP A 795 19.83 20.04 3.22
N PRO A 796 19.70 21.00 2.28
CA PRO A 796 20.48 22.23 2.30
C PRO A 796 20.20 23.08 3.55
N GLY A 797 21.27 23.51 4.24
CA GLY A 797 21.20 24.41 5.40
C GLY A 797 20.94 23.76 6.75
N LEU A 798 20.85 22.42 6.80
CA LEU A 798 20.78 21.66 8.04
C LEU A 798 22.15 21.07 8.38
N ASP A 799 22.57 21.21 9.64
CA ASP A 799 23.82 20.63 10.15
C ASP A 799 23.58 19.15 10.51
N LEU A 800 23.71 18.29 9.50
CA LEU A 800 23.38 16.87 9.56
C LEU A 800 24.62 16.02 9.30
N ILE A 801 24.68 14.89 10.00
CA ILE A 801 25.68 13.85 9.77
C ILE A 801 25.05 12.81 8.83
N PRO A 802 25.44 12.74 7.55
CA PRO A 802 24.93 11.72 6.63
C PRO A 802 25.50 10.34 6.94
N VAL A 803 24.63 9.34 6.88
CA VAL A 803 24.98 7.92 6.98
C VAL A 803 24.40 7.20 5.77
N LEU A 804 25.21 6.42 5.06
CA LEU A 804 24.75 5.58 3.96
C LEU A 804 24.72 4.12 4.41
N ARG A 805 23.52 3.58 4.67
CA ARG A 805 23.29 2.16 5.01
C ARG A 805 23.20 1.30 3.77
N LEU A 806 23.74 0.09 3.84
CA LEU A 806 23.77 -0.88 2.75
C LEU A 806 22.89 -2.07 3.07
N TYR A 807 21.91 -2.36 2.19
CA TYR A 807 21.03 -3.53 2.28
C TYR A 807 21.29 -4.47 1.09
N PRO A 808 21.48 -5.78 1.32
CA PRO A 808 21.66 -6.74 0.23
C PRO A 808 20.37 -6.91 -0.57
N MET A 809 20.48 -6.95 -1.89
CA MET A 809 19.30 -7.04 -2.78
C MET A 809 19.07 -8.44 -3.36
N GLY A 810 19.79 -9.45 -2.86
CA GLY A 810 19.70 -10.83 -3.35
C GLY A 810 20.24 -11.03 -4.78
N LEU A 811 20.96 -10.05 -5.33
CA LEU A 811 21.62 -10.15 -6.64
C LEU A 811 23.10 -10.47 -6.43
N GLU A 812 23.47 -11.71 -6.72
CA GLU A 812 24.85 -12.21 -6.62
C GLU A 812 25.25 -12.95 -7.90
N GLY A 813 26.48 -12.73 -8.36
CA GLY A 813 27.04 -13.39 -9.54
C GLY A 813 28.44 -12.87 -9.88
N ASN A 814 29.28 -13.70 -10.50
CA ASN A 814 30.65 -13.33 -10.90
C ASN A 814 31.52 -12.75 -9.76
N LYS A 815 31.42 -13.33 -8.54
CA LYS A 815 32.09 -12.84 -7.32
C LYS A 815 31.72 -11.39 -6.94
N ARG A 816 30.52 -10.94 -7.32
CA ARG A 816 29.97 -9.62 -6.98
C ARG A 816 28.64 -9.78 -6.28
N VAL A 817 28.37 -8.90 -5.32
CA VAL A 817 27.12 -8.80 -4.57
C VAL A 817 26.59 -7.38 -4.73
N SER A 818 25.29 -7.24 -4.99
CA SER A 818 24.63 -5.94 -5.11
C SER A 818 24.01 -5.50 -3.77
N PHE A 819 24.26 -4.25 -3.42
CA PHE A 819 23.65 -3.58 -2.28
C PHE A 819 22.83 -2.38 -2.73
N ARG A 820 21.70 -2.11 -2.07
CA ARG A 820 20.99 -0.84 -2.14
C ARG A 820 21.47 0.05 -1.00
N GLY A 821 21.95 1.24 -1.38
CA GLY A 821 22.26 2.29 -0.43
C GLY A 821 21.02 3.07 -0.02
N VAL A 822 20.81 3.28 1.27
CA VAL A 822 19.79 4.17 1.83
C VAL A 822 20.52 5.28 2.60
N PHE A 823 20.26 6.53 2.20
CA PHE A 823 20.85 7.71 2.86
C PHE A 823 19.98 8.13 4.03
N GLU A 824 20.60 8.25 5.19
CA GLU A 824 20.00 8.70 6.44
C GLU A 824 20.77 9.92 6.95
N ALA A 825 20.12 10.74 7.78
CA ALA A 825 20.71 11.92 8.37
C ALA A 825 20.43 11.97 9.88
N HIS A 826 21.47 12.17 10.68
CA HIS A 826 21.35 12.37 12.13
C HIS A 826 21.68 13.82 12.49
N LEU A 827 20.98 14.38 13.49
CA LEU A 827 21.28 15.71 14.02
C LEU A 827 22.60 15.67 14.81
N ALA A 828 23.44 16.70 14.65
CA ALA A 828 24.79 16.75 15.21
C ALA A 828 24.85 16.76 16.75
N ASP A 829 23.75 17.05 17.45
CA ASP A 829 23.69 17.23 18.92
C ASP A 829 23.31 15.96 19.72
N GLU A 830 23.05 14.81 19.09
CA GLU A 830 22.84 13.55 19.82
C GLU A 830 24.18 12.86 20.12
N SER A 831 24.71 13.07 21.32
CA SER A 831 25.79 12.24 21.85
C SER A 831 25.37 10.75 21.86
N PRO A 832 26.23 9.79 21.48
CA PRO A 832 25.82 8.39 21.25
C PRO A 832 25.46 7.58 22.50
N SER A 833 25.26 8.19 23.68
CA SER A 833 25.30 7.50 24.97
C SER A 833 24.00 7.40 25.77
N GLU A 834 22.85 7.89 25.30
CA GLU A 834 21.60 7.86 26.12
C GLU A 834 20.31 7.48 25.36
N ALA A 835 20.40 6.70 24.28
CA ALA A 835 19.22 6.05 23.70
C ALA A 835 19.00 4.66 24.31
N GLU A 836 18.88 4.60 25.65
CA GLU A 836 18.48 3.40 26.37
C GLU A 836 17.04 3.54 26.88
N THR A 837 16.28 2.46 26.69
CA THR A 837 15.00 2.14 27.34
C THR A 837 13.74 2.90 26.89
N ASN A 838 13.02 2.33 25.93
CA ASN A 838 11.61 1.87 26.08
C ASN A 838 11.01 1.55 24.71
N ALA A 839 11.39 0.41 24.13
CA ALA A 839 10.63 -0.21 23.05
C ALA A 839 9.45 -0.99 23.64
N THR A 840 8.51 -0.28 24.26
CA THR A 840 7.16 -0.78 24.54
C THR A 840 6.21 0.01 23.68
N GLU A 841 5.60 -0.67 22.68
CA GLU A 841 4.48 -0.26 21.83
C GLU A 841 3.98 1.17 22.04
N ALA A 842 4.75 2.17 21.60
CA ALA A 842 4.21 3.49 21.39
C ALA A 842 3.38 3.40 20.10
N SER A 843 2.06 3.62 20.20
CA SER A 843 1.14 3.63 19.08
C SER A 843 1.46 4.78 18.11
N VAL A 844 2.48 4.60 17.29
CA VAL A 844 2.75 5.46 16.14
C VAL A 844 1.51 5.38 15.24
N GLY A 845 0.88 6.52 14.92
CA GLY A 845 -0.32 6.54 14.09
C GLY A 845 -0.08 5.86 12.72
N PRO A 846 -1.12 5.40 12.01
CA PRO A 846 -0.99 4.58 10.78
C PRO A 846 -0.33 5.31 9.59
N PHE A 847 0.05 6.58 9.75
CA PHE A 847 0.68 7.42 8.74
C PHE A 847 2.07 7.94 9.15
N SER A 848 2.57 7.52 10.31
CA SER A 848 3.91 7.86 10.80
C SER A 848 4.80 6.62 10.65
N GLY A 849 5.77 6.69 9.73
CA GLY A 849 6.60 5.54 9.33
C GLY A 849 6.23 5.00 7.95
N GLY A 850 6.81 5.58 6.90
CA GLY A 850 6.69 5.09 5.52
C GLY A 850 7.92 4.28 5.12
N CYS A 851 7.73 3.02 4.73
CA CYS A 851 8.80 2.13 4.23
C CYS A 851 8.85 2.05 2.69
N LEU A 852 8.01 2.83 2.02
CA LEU A 852 7.75 2.78 0.58
C LEU A 852 8.16 4.06 -0.16
N SER A 853 8.69 5.06 0.55
CA SER A 853 9.18 6.33 0.01
C SER A 853 10.68 6.32 -0.22
#